data_AF-A0A9R0BNW6-F1
#
_entry.id   AF-A0A9R0BNW6-F1
#
_cell.length_a   1.000
_cell.length_b   1.000
_cell.length_c   1.000
_cell.angle_alpha   90.00
_cell.angle_beta   90.00
_cell.angle_gamma   90.00
#
_symmetry.space_group_name_H-M   'P 1'
#
loop_
_entity.id
_entity.type
_entity.pdbx_description
1 polymer ?
#
loop_
_entity_poly.entity_id
_entity_poly.type
_entity_poly.pdbx_seq_one_letter_code
_entity_poly.pdbx_strand_id
1 'polypeptide(L)'
;MLKRNFENVEDNKILYSIKQGMILAIPAIMTGSTALVILNLPIKAYQEYLSGLFNGEVTNILNFINDSTLGIISLIILLTISYSYGKIYGSKYTVLVPIVAMCSFLVFSHGNELNSYIEIFKTKWLFTSIIVSMTSSVLFVKLTESFVTSVKFHTEGADADFNMVVSAIVPFIIVVFLFSIFRVIMISLIGSSNFQDIFYNLFSNVFNKMGTNLMSALLFIFLMHFMWFFGIHGSNVLDTVAKNLFENSMAININLVNNNQLPTEIFTKTFFDTMVLLGGCGSLLCLVIAIFLSEKRINVRKLAKIASIPALFNINEMLVFGIPIVFNYIMFVPFVITPIILTITSYVAMSTGIVPCTVSAVEWTSPIFLSGYMSTGSIRGSLLQVFNLCVGVMIYIPFIKMSQNRYTYMFKNNIENLTNLLKRYELTGEQPNLLNHNGKIGSISKMLASDLKFAMKRGEIELFYQPQVNYNGNVVGAEGLLRWKHSIGGFIYPPLVIILAKEEGFLDELGEYIINKACIDLKKSEKLLRNPVKFSVNISPDQLDDPKLPEQIKNIISSNDINPNMLGIEITEQIALSGSQIIIERINAIHNLGIKLIMDDFGMGHSSLIYLQNNNFDIVKLDGSLVKEILTNKRSSEIIMTIVNLSKNLDFDIVVEYVENIDQRDKLYGLGCEIYQGYYYSKAIPFEEFVEYANQEKEI
;
A
#
# COMPACT_ATOMS: atom_id res chain seq x y z
N MET A 1 -0.93 -17.60 18.06
CA MET A 1 -2.21 -17.09 18.60
C MET A 1 -2.26 -15.56 18.61
N LEU A 2 -1.34 -14.85 19.28
CA LEU A 2 -1.24 -13.37 19.25
C LEU A 2 -1.18 -12.79 17.82
N LYS A 3 -0.37 -13.36 16.93
CA LYS A 3 -0.22 -12.95 15.53
C LYS A 3 -1.54 -12.96 14.72
N ARG A 4 -2.39 -13.96 14.94
CA ARG A 4 -3.69 -14.12 14.27
C ARG A 4 -4.75 -13.16 14.83
N ASN A 5 -4.64 -12.80 16.10
CA ASN A 5 -5.49 -11.78 16.73
C ASN A 5 -5.16 -10.37 16.22
N PHE A 6 -3.89 -10.03 15.99
CA PHE A 6 -3.51 -8.72 15.45
C PHE A 6 -3.88 -8.54 13.97
N GLU A 7 -3.77 -9.59 13.14
CA GLU A 7 -4.24 -9.54 11.75
C GLU A 7 -5.76 -9.29 11.67
N ASN A 8 -6.55 -9.82 12.61
CA ASN A 8 -7.98 -9.52 12.74
C ASN A 8 -8.29 -8.09 13.22
N VAL A 9 -7.35 -7.44 13.94
CA VAL A 9 -7.50 -6.05 14.42
C VAL A 9 -7.22 -5.06 13.29
N GLU A 10 -6.22 -5.32 12.44
CA GLU A 10 -5.96 -4.51 11.23
C GLU A 10 -7.13 -4.57 10.23
N ASP A 11 -7.79 -5.73 10.13
CA ASP A 11 -8.94 -5.94 9.22
C ASP A 11 -10.28 -5.44 9.82
N ASN A 12 -10.28 -4.84 11.02
CA ASN A 12 -11.49 -4.30 11.64
C ASN A 12 -11.90 -2.96 11.00
N LYS A 13 -13.04 -2.97 10.29
CA LYS A 13 -13.61 -1.80 9.62
C LYS A 13 -13.78 -0.58 10.54
N ILE A 14 -14.08 -0.77 11.82
CA ILE A 14 -14.26 0.33 12.78
C ILE A 14 -12.95 1.08 13.01
N LEU A 15 -11.88 0.35 13.33
CA LEU A 15 -10.55 0.94 13.54
C LEU A 15 -10.01 1.56 12.26
N TYR A 16 -10.33 0.93 11.12
CA TYR A 16 -10.02 1.49 9.81
C TYR A 16 -10.74 2.82 9.55
N SER A 17 -12.02 2.96 9.94
CA SER A 17 -12.75 4.24 9.84
C SER A 17 -12.14 5.35 10.68
N ILE A 18 -11.73 5.05 11.92
CA ILE A 18 -11.04 6.02 12.78
C ILE A 18 -9.73 6.47 12.14
N LYS A 19 -8.91 5.52 11.67
CA LYS A 19 -7.65 5.80 10.97
C LYS A 19 -7.86 6.68 9.74
N GLN A 20 -8.85 6.36 8.89
CA GLN A 20 -9.14 7.15 7.70
C GLN A 20 -9.64 8.55 8.04
N GLY A 21 -10.47 8.69 9.08
CA GLY A 21 -10.88 10.01 9.57
C GLY A 21 -9.71 10.86 10.03
N MET A 22 -8.80 10.29 10.81
CA MET A 22 -7.57 10.98 11.24
C MET A 22 -6.69 11.39 10.06
N ILE A 23 -6.59 10.57 9.01
CA ILE A 23 -5.86 10.91 7.77
C ILE A 23 -6.50 12.10 7.06
N LEU A 24 -7.84 12.13 6.97
CA LEU A 24 -8.56 13.25 6.36
C LEU A 24 -8.39 14.56 7.14
N ALA A 25 -8.08 14.50 8.43
CA ALA A 25 -7.84 15.68 9.28
C ALA A 25 -6.43 16.28 9.14
N ILE A 26 -5.46 15.56 8.54
CA ILE A 26 -4.05 16.00 8.44
C ILE A 26 -3.88 17.41 7.86
N PRO A 27 -4.56 17.83 6.77
CA PRO A 27 -4.40 19.18 6.22
C PRO A 27 -4.71 20.29 7.23
N ALA A 28 -5.74 20.11 8.05
CA ALA A 28 -6.12 21.09 9.07
C ALA A 28 -5.11 21.10 10.24
N ILE A 29 -4.69 19.92 10.69
CA ILE A 29 -3.66 19.76 11.74
C ILE A 29 -2.35 20.43 11.30
N MET A 30 -1.94 20.21 10.05
CA MET A 30 -0.72 20.80 9.49
C MET A 30 -0.80 22.32 9.37
N THR A 31 -1.95 22.84 8.93
CA THR A 31 -2.17 24.29 8.85
C THR A 31 -2.02 24.96 10.22
N GLY A 32 -2.71 24.43 11.24
CA GLY A 32 -2.65 24.99 12.59
C GLY A 32 -1.32 24.81 13.28
N SER A 33 -0.66 23.66 13.08
CA SER A 33 0.67 23.41 13.65
C SER A 33 1.74 24.29 13.00
N THR A 34 1.62 24.57 11.70
CA THR A 34 2.52 25.51 11.01
C THR A 34 2.35 26.93 11.54
N ALA A 35 1.11 27.38 11.76
CA ALA A 35 0.86 28.67 12.40
C ALA A 35 1.47 28.74 13.81
N LEU A 36 1.31 27.66 14.60
CA LEU A 36 1.88 27.56 15.95
C LEU A 36 3.42 27.60 15.95
N VAL A 37 4.06 26.95 14.98
CA VAL A 37 5.52 27.00 14.80
C VAL A 37 5.99 28.42 14.50
N ILE A 38 5.30 29.13 13.61
CA ILE A 38 5.63 30.51 13.24
C ILE A 38 5.44 31.45 14.45
N LEU A 39 4.40 31.23 15.26
CA LEU A 39 4.15 32.02 16.47
C LEU A 39 5.25 31.79 17.53
N ASN A 40 5.62 30.54 17.78
CA ASN A 40 6.40 30.17 18.96
C ASN A 40 7.88 29.87 18.70
N LEU A 41 8.42 30.31 17.55
CA LEU A 41 9.83 30.10 17.23
C LEU A 41 10.73 30.78 18.29
N PRO A 42 11.55 30.03 19.05
CA PRO A 42 12.18 30.56 20.27
C PRO A 42 13.45 31.37 19.97
N ILE A 43 13.33 32.41 19.14
CA ILE A 43 14.40 33.34 18.79
C ILE A 43 13.95 34.75 19.14
N LYS A 44 14.63 35.40 20.10
CA LYS A 44 14.22 36.71 20.61
C LYS A 44 14.09 37.78 19.52
N ALA A 45 15.09 37.88 18.63
CA ALA A 45 15.07 38.84 17.51
C ALA A 45 13.90 38.59 16.54
N TYR A 46 13.51 37.32 16.35
CA TYR A 46 12.37 36.97 15.52
C TYR A 46 11.04 37.34 16.20
N GLN A 47 10.91 37.13 17.51
CA GLN A 47 9.72 37.49 18.27
C GLN A 47 9.51 39.01 18.31
N GLU A 48 10.59 39.79 18.47
CA GLU A 48 10.55 41.25 18.37
C GLU A 48 10.15 41.71 16.95
N TYR A 49 10.68 41.06 15.91
CA TYR A 49 10.30 41.32 14.53
C TYR A 49 8.83 40.99 14.23
N LEU A 50 8.35 39.83 14.69
CA LEU A 50 6.99 39.36 14.47
C LEU A 50 5.95 40.27 15.14
N SER A 51 6.24 40.73 16.36
CA SER A 51 5.38 41.65 17.09
C SER A 51 5.39 43.08 16.51
N GLY A 52 6.48 43.52 15.88
CA GLY A 52 6.57 44.80 15.20
C GLY A 52 5.96 44.83 13.79
N LEU A 53 5.80 43.67 13.14
CA LEU A 53 5.22 43.56 11.80
C LEU A 53 3.74 43.95 11.79
N PHE A 54 3.38 44.93 10.95
CA PHE A 54 2.00 45.41 10.79
C PHE A 54 1.31 45.69 12.14
N ASN A 55 2.02 46.30 13.10
CA ASN A 55 1.51 46.58 14.45
C ASN A 55 0.99 45.33 15.21
N GLY A 56 1.53 44.15 14.92
CA GLY A 56 1.16 42.90 15.59
C GLY A 56 0.00 42.14 14.93
N GLU A 57 -0.60 42.66 13.85
CA GLU A 57 -1.72 41.98 13.17
C GLU A 57 -1.34 40.62 12.58
N VAL A 58 -0.07 40.42 12.20
CA VAL A 58 0.41 39.10 11.74
C VAL A 58 0.28 38.04 12.84
N THR A 59 0.53 38.42 14.10
CA THR A 59 0.37 37.52 15.26
C THR A 59 -1.10 37.15 15.44
N ASN A 60 -2.01 38.12 15.28
CA ASN A 60 -3.45 37.87 15.33
C ASN A 60 -3.91 36.93 14.22
N ILE A 61 -3.47 37.14 12.98
CA ILE A 61 -3.77 36.26 11.84
C ILE A 61 -3.33 34.82 12.14
N LEU A 62 -2.11 34.64 12.63
CA LEU A 62 -1.59 33.31 12.96
C LEU A 62 -2.36 32.65 14.12
N ASN A 63 -2.72 33.42 15.16
CA ASN A 63 -3.57 32.93 16.24
C ASN A 63 -4.95 32.52 15.72
N PHE A 64 -5.59 33.33 14.87
CA PHE A 64 -6.88 32.98 14.26
C PHE A 64 -6.80 31.70 13.42
N ILE A 65 -5.72 31.52 12.66
CA ILE A 65 -5.48 30.28 11.90
C ILE A 65 -5.37 29.09 12.87
N ASN A 66 -4.59 29.23 13.94
CA ASN A 66 -4.41 28.18 14.94
C ASN A 66 -5.72 27.82 15.65
N ASP A 67 -6.46 28.81 16.13
CA ASP A 67 -7.74 28.65 16.83
C ASP A 67 -8.80 28.02 15.92
N SER A 68 -8.83 28.41 14.64
CA SER A 68 -9.77 27.88 13.64
C SER A 68 -9.40 26.50 13.11
N THR A 69 -8.25 25.94 13.51
CA THR A 69 -7.79 24.61 13.06
C THR A 69 -7.52 23.69 14.26
N LEU A 70 -6.41 23.87 14.98
CA LEU A 70 -6.10 23.09 16.18
C LEU A 70 -7.06 23.40 17.33
N GLY A 71 -7.55 24.65 17.44
CA GLY A 71 -8.53 25.04 18.46
C GLY A 71 -9.89 24.36 18.33
N ILE A 72 -10.23 23.83 17.14
CA ILE A 72 -11.47 23.09 16.87
C ILE A 72 -11.23 21.62 16.46
N ILE A 73 -10.06 21.06 16.80
CA ILE A 73 -9.62 19.74 16.34
C ILE A 73 -10.62 18.61 16.66
N SER A 74 -11.34 18.70 17.79
CA SER A 74 -12.32 17.69 18.18
C SER A 74 -13.49 17.62 17.21
N LEU A 75 -13.91 18.77 16.65
CA LEU A 75 -14.96 18.86 15.64
C LEU A 75 -14.48 18.30 14.30
N ILE A 76 -13.28 18.68 13.85
CA ILE A 76 -12.70 18.20 12.59
C ILE A 76 -12.58 16.68 12.60
N ILE A 77 -12.06 16.12 13.70
CA ILE A 77 -11.91 14.67 13.87
C ILE A 77 -13.28 13.97 13.92
N LEU A 78 -14.27 14.55 14.61
CA LEU A 78 -15.63 14.03 14.63
C LEU A 78 -16.24 13.92 13.22
N LEU A 79 -16.12 14.98 12.41
CA LEU A 79 -16.70 15.02 11.07
C LEU A 79 -15.99 14.05 10.12
N THR A 80 -14.66 14.00 10.18
CA THR A 80 -13.86 13.14 9.30
C THR A 80 -14.00 11.65 9.62
N ILE A 81 -14.07 11.26 10.90
CA ILE A 81 -14.30 9.87 11.32
C ILE A 81 -15.70 9.40 10.92
N SER A 82 -16.73 10.19 11.22
CA SER A 82 -18.12 9.86 10.89
C SER A 82 -18.35 9.75 9.38
N TYR A 83 -17.77 10.66 8.58
CA TYR A 83 -17.79 10.58 7.11
C TYR A 83 -17.08 9.31 6.61
N SER A 84 -15.90 9.02 7.16
CA SER A 84 -15.13 7.82 6.78
C SER A 84 -15.90 6.53 7.10
N TYR A 85 -16.60 6.50 8.24
CA TYR A 85 -17.47 5.37 8.60
C TYR A 85 -18.58 5.16 7.57
N GLY A 86 -19.33 6.21 7.22
CA GLY A 86 -20.39 6.12 6.21
C GLY A 86 -19.89 5.57 4.88
N LYS A 87 -18.73 6.06 4.40
CA LYS A 87 -18.11 5.63 3.15
C LYS A 87 -17.63 4.18 3.17
N ILE A 88 -16.94 3.75 4.23
CA ILE A 88 -16.38 2.38 4.36
C ILE A 88 -17.48 1.32 4.44
N TYR A 89 -18.61 1.66 5.06
CA TYR A 89 -19.76 0.78 5.16
C TYR A 89 -20.71 0.87 3.96
N GLY A 90 -20.41 1.73 2.97
CA GLY A 90 -21.25 1.88 1.78
C GLY A 90 -22.65 2.40 2.09
N SER A 91 -22.81 3.19 3.16
CA SER A 91 -24.12 3.69 3.56
C SER A 91 -24.64 4.72 2.56
N LYS A 92 -25.90 4.57 2.12
CA LYS A 92 -26.59 5.58 1.31
C LYS A 92 -26.62 6.95 2.01
N TYR A 93 -26.61 6.95 3.34
CA TYR A 93 -26.69 8.15 4.18
C TYR A 93 -25.32 8.76 4.52
N THR A 94 -24.27 8.48 3.75
CA THR A 94 -22.88 8.90 4.05
C THR A 94 -22.74 10.38 4.43
N VAL A 95 -23.50 11.28 3.81
CA VAL A 95 -23.48 12.72 4.10
C VAL A 95 -24.23 13.09 5.39
N LEU A 96 -25.25 12.31 5.79
CA LEU A 96 -26.01 12.55 7.02
C LEU A 96 -25.28 12.03 8.27
N VAL A 97 -24.42 11.02 8.13
CA VAL A 97 -23.69 10.41 9.24
C VAL A 97 -22.89 11.47 10.05
N PRO A 98 -22.12 12.38 9.43
CA PRO A 98 -21.47 13.49 10.16
C PRO A 98 -22.42 14.44 10.88
N ILE A 99 -23.59 14.73 10.29
CA ILE A 99 -24.57 15.64 10.88
C ILE A 99 -25.16 15.02 12.15
N VAL A 100 -25.54 13.74 12.10
CA VAL A 100 -26.02 13.00 13.28
C VAL A 100 -24.95 13.00 14.36
N ALA A 101 -23.69 12.68 13.99
CA ALA A 101 -22.58 12.65 14.92
C ALA A 101 -22.35 14.00 15.61
N MET A 102 -22.43 15.10 14.86
CA MET A 102 -22.28 16.45 15.40
C MET A 102 -23.41 16.77 16.39
N CYS A 103 -24.67 16.51 16.03
CA CYS A 103 -25.80 16.73 16.93
C CYS A 103 -25.71 15.85 18.19
N SER A 104 -25.36 14.58 18.05
CA SER A 104 -25.13 13.67 19.18
C SER A 104 -24.02 14.18 20.11
N PHE A 105 -22.90 14.67 19.55
CA PHE A 105 -21.80 15.22 20.33
C PHE A 105 -22.16 16.51 21.05
N LEU A 106 -22.88 17.42 20.39
CA LEU A 106 -23.35 18.66 21.02
C LEU A 106 -24.30 18.37 22.18
N VAL A 107 -25.28 17.50 21.99
CA VAL A 107 -26.22 17.10 23.05
C VAL A 107 -25.50 16.38 24.19
N PHE A 108 -24.51 15.54 23.88
CA PHE A 108 -23.72 14.83 24.87
C PHE A 108 -22.77 15.75 25.68
N SER A 109 -22.20 16.76 25.02
CA SER A 109 -21.16 17.64 25.59
C SER A 109 -21.71 18.95 26.15
N HIS A 110 -23.00 19.23 25.99
CA HIS A 110 -23.62 20.47 26.46
C HIS A 110 -23.43 20.65 27.99
N GLY A 111 -22.91 21.81 28.41
CA GLY A 111 -22.72 22.20 29.80
C GLY A 111 -23.81 23.15 30.31
N ASN A 112 -23.84 23.43 31.62
CA ASN A 112 -24.80 24.38 32.22
C ASN A 112 -24.43 25.86 32.01
N GLU A 113 -23.25 26.17 31.47
CA GLU A 113 -22.79 27.53 31.21
C GLU A 113 -22.86 27.87 29.71
N LEU A 114 -23.61 28.91 29.36
CA LEU A 114 -23.87 29.35 27.99
C LEU A 114 -22.61 29.82 27.21
N ASN A 115 -21.49 30.05 27.90
CA ASN A 115 -20.41 30.90 27.41
C ASN A 115 -19.21 30.21 26.73
N SER A 116 -19.24 28.91 26.44
CA SER A 116 -18.23 28.39 25.50
C SER A 116 -18.59 27.12 24.76
N TYR A 117 -19.40 27.25 23.70
CA TYR A 117 -19.47 26.22 22.66
C TYR A 117 -18.13 25.98 21.96
N ILE A 118 -17.15 26.88 22.11
CA ILE A 118 -15.83 26.72 21.50
C ILE A 118 -14.95 25.78 22.34
N GLU A 119 -15.07 25.79 23.68
CA GLU A 119 -14.31 24.90 24.57
C GLU A 119 -14.56 23.42 24.29
N ILE A 120 -15.80 23.04 23.93
CA ILE A 120 -16.12 21.65 23.58
C ILE A 120 -15.43 21.17 22.30
N PHE A 121 -14.88 22.06 21.49
CA PHE A 121 -14.16 21.70 20.26
C PHE A 121 -12.64 21.62 20.44
N LYS A 122 -12.12 22.07 21.58
CA LYS A 122 -10.68 21.99 21.91
C LYS A 122 -10.23 20.56 22.18
N THR A 123 -8.91 20.36 22.23
CA THR A 123 -8.23 19.06 22.42
C THR A 123 -8.73 18.25 23.62
N LYS A 124 -9.20 18.89 24.69
CA LYS A 124 -9.77 18.23 25.89
C LYS A 124 -10.96 17.32 25.58
N TRP A 125 -11.68 17.57 24.48
CA TRP A 125 -12.86 16.80 24.07
C TRP A 125 -12.59 15.83 22.93
N LEU A 126 -11.34 15.74 22.45
CA LEU A 126 -10.98 14.95 21.27
C LEU A 126 -11.32 13.47 21.45
N PHE A 127 -11.01 12.92 22.62
CA PHE A 127 -11.31 11.51 22.88
C PHE A 127 -12.81 11.25 22.93
N THR A 128 -13.57 12.15 23.56
CA THR A 128 -15.04 12.11 23.58
C THR A 128 -15.61 12.21 22.17
N SER A 129 -15.05 13.07 21.32
CA SER A 129 -15.52 13.25 19.94
C SER A 129 -15.29 12.00 19.09
N ILE A 130 -14.16 11.29 19.27
CA ILE A 130 -13.90 9.99 18.62
C ILE A 130 -14.94 8.94 19.05
N ILE A 131 -15.20 8.80 20.35
CA ILE A 131 -16.18 7.81 20.85
C ILE A 131 -17.58 8.14 20.35
N VAL A 132 -18.04 9.37 20.55
CA VAL A 132 -19.39 9.78 20.19
C VAL A 132 -19.60 9.67 18.70
N SER A 133 -18.67 10.19 17.87
CA SER A 133 -18.78 10.09 16.41
C SER A 133 -18.87 8.65 15.93
N MET A 134 -18.08 7.74 16.49
CA MET A 134 -18.09 6.34 16.11
C MET A 134 -19.39 5.66 16.53
N THR A 135 -19.78 5.80 17.80
CA THR A 135 -20.97 5.13 18.36
C THR A 135 -22.28 5.67 17.77
N SER A 136 -22.39 6.98 17.55
CA SER A 136 -23.55 7.59 16.88
C SER A 136 -23.64 7.14 15.43
N SER A 137 -22.52 7.06 14.71
CA SER A 137 -22.49 6.61 13.31
C SER A 137 -22.91 5.15 13.18
N VAL A 138 -22.43 4.28 14.07
CA VAL A 138 -22.82 2.85 14.10
C VAL A 138 -24.30 2.70 14.38
N LEU A 139 -24.83 3.40 15.39
CA LEU A 139 -26.24 3.33 15.75
C LEU A 139 -27.13 3.85 14.63
N PHE A 140 -26.78 5.00 14.04
CA PHE A 140 -27.55 5.61 12.97
C PHE A 140 -27.63 4.72 11.73
N VAL A 141 -26.49 4.21 11.23
CA VAL A 141 -26.47 3.35 10.05
C VAL A 141 -27.29 2.07 10.30
N LYS A 142 -27.09 1.41 11.44
CA LYS A 142 -27.86 0.20 11.79
C LYS A 142 -29.36 0.47 11.92
N LEU A 143 -29.75 1.58 12.53
CA LEU A 143 -31.15 1.96 12.65
C LEU A 143 -31.75 2.26 11.27
N THR A 144 -31.05 3.00 10.40
CA THR A 144 -31.55 3.27 9.04
C THR A 144 -31.72 1.99 8.22
N GLU A 145 -30.81 1.02 8.35
CA GLU A 145 -30.93 -0.28 7.68
C GLU A 145 -32.11 -1.11 8.20
N SER A 146 -32.38 -1.06 9.51
CA SER A 146 -33.46 -1.82 10.14
C SER A 146 -34.85 -1.18 9.99
N PHE A 147 -34.93 0.16 9.99
CA PHE A 147 -36.20 0.92 10.03
C PHE A 147 -36.80 1.13 8.63
N VAL A 148 -35.97 1.13 7.58
CA VAL A 148 -36.42 1.20 6.16
C VAL A 148 -37.27 -0.01 5.76
N THR A 149 -37.11 -1.16 6.44
CA THR A 149 -37.98 -2.32 6.23
C THR A 149 -39.41 -2.14 6.74
N SER A 150 -39.67 -1.19 7.66
CA SER A 150 -40.97 -1.07 8.32
C SER A 150 -41.81 0.15 7.91
N VAL A 151 -41.23 1.25 7.42
CA VAL A 151 -41.98 2.48 7.09
C VAL A 151 -41.49 3.08 5.77
N LYS A 152 -42.23 2.86 4.67
CA LYS A 152 -41.96 3.49 3.37
C LYS A 152 -42.74 4.80 3.25
N PHE A 153 -42.09 5.92 3.53
CA PHE A 153 -42.58 7.23 3.07
C PHE A 153 -42.19 7.39 1.61
N HIS A 154 -43.06 6.94 0.70
CA HIS A 154 -42.89 7.22 -0.72
C HIS A 154 -43.84 8.36 -1.08
N THR A 155 -43.29 9.55 -1.28
CA THR A 155 -44.02 10.64 -1.93
C THR A 155 -43.79 10.49 -3.44
N GLU A 156 -44.83 10.10 -4.18
CA GLU A 156 -44.79 10.04 -5.64
C GLU A 156 -44.39 11.41 -6.21
N GLY A 157 -43.39 11.42 -7.10
CA GLY A 157 -42.88 12.64 -7.74
C GLY A 157 -41.75 13.38 -7.00
N ALA A 158 -41.33 12.93 -5.81
CA ALA A 158 -40.18 13.51 -5.10
C ALA A 158 -38.85 12.84 -5.49
N ASP A 159 -37.77 13.63 -5.48
CA ASP A 159 -36.41 13.17 -5.76
C ASP A 159 -35.98 12.01 -4.83
N ALA A 160 -35.16 11.10 -5.33
CA ALA A 160 -34.64 9.95 -4.57
C ALA A 160 -33.86 10.41 -3.33
N ASP A 161 -33.12 11.51 -3.45
CA ASP A 161 -32.37 12.11 -2.34
C ASP A 161 -33.30 12.66 -1.25
N PHE A 162 -34.45 13.25 -1.63
CA PHE A 162 -35.45 13.73 -0.67
C PHE A 162 -36.05 12.59 0.13
N ASN A 163 -36.50 11.52 -0.56
CA ASN A 163 -37.07 10.34 0.09
C ASN A 163 -36.06 9.67 1.04
N MET A 164 -34.78 9.64 0.65
CA MET A 164 -33.70 9.19 1.52
C MET A 164 -33.63 10.04 2.81
N VAL A 165 -33.55 11.36 2.70
CA VAL A 165 -33.45 12.25 3.88
C VAL A 165 -34.66 12.09 4.80
N VAL A 166 -35.88 12.04 4.26
CA VAL A 166 -37.11 11.86 5.05
C VAL A 166 -37.09 10.53 5.82
N SER A 167 -36.66 9.43 5.19
CA SER A 167 -36.55 8.13 5.85
C SER A 167 -35.58 8.12 7.02
N ALA A 168 -34.60 9.02 7.03
CA ALA A 168 -33.58 9.10 8.07
C ALA A 168 -34.03 9.92 9.31
N ILE A 169 -35.15 10.65 9.26
CA ILE A 169 -35.59 11.55 10.34
C ILE A 169 -35.80 10.79 11.65
N VAL A 170 -36.53 9.66 11.63
CA VAL A 170 -36.81 8.89 12.86
C VAL A 170 -35.54 8.27 13.46
N PRO A 171 -34.69 7.56 12.68
CA PRO A 171 -33.38 7.13 13.17
C PRO A 171 -32.53 8.27 13.73
N PHE A 172 -32.53 9.44 13.09
CA PHE A 172 -31.81 10.63 13.56
C PHE A 172 -32.28 11.06 14.96
N ILE A 173 -33.60 11.22 15.15
CA ILE A 173 -34.19 11.62 16.43
C ILE A 173 -33.86 10.61 17.52
N ILE A 174 -33.99 9.31 17.23
CA ILE A 174 -33.70 8.24 18.19
C ILE A 174 -32.24 8.31 18.66
N VAL A 175 -31.29 8.44 17.72
CA VAL A 175 -29.86 8.48 18.07
C VAL A 175 -29.56 9.71 18.93
N VAL A 176 -30.00 10.90 18.54
CA VAL A 176 -29.76 12.12 19.34
C VAL A 176 -30.38 12.02 20.74
N PHE A 177 -31.59 11.46 20.85
CA PHE A 177 -32.26 11.26 22.13
C PHE A 177 -31.51 10.27 23.04
N LEU A 178 -31.00 9.18 22.47
CA LEU A 178 -30.19 8.20 23.22
C LEU A 178 -28.91 8.84 23.80
N PHE A 179 -28.23 9.71 23.05
CA PHE A 179 -27.06 10.42 23.57
C PHE A 179 -27.40 11.44 24.66
N SER A 180 -28.59 12.04 24.61
CA SER A 180 -29.10 12.89 25.70
C SER A 180 -29.29 12.09 27.00
N ILE A 181 -29.94 10.92 26.92
CA ILE A 181 -30.10 10.03 28.07
C ILE A 181 -28.74 9.57 28.58
N PHE A 182 -27.86 9.15 27.66
CA PHE A 182 -26.54 8.65 28.02
C PHE A 182 -25.69 9.71 28.74
N ARG A 183 -25.78 10.99 28.33
CA ARG A 183 -25.17 12.11 29.07
C ARG A 183 -25.66 12.18 30.51
N VAL A 184 -26.97 12.15 30.74
CA VAL A 184 -27.55 12.24 32.10
C VAL A 184 -27.05 11.09 32.98
N ILE A 185 -26.99 9.88 32.43
CA ILE A 185 -26.44 8.70 33.12
C ILE A 185 -24.97 8.92 33.47
N MET A 186 -24.15 9.37 32.52
CA MET A 186 -22.71 9.59 32.72
C MET A 186 -22.44 10.65 33.79
N ILE A 187 -23.16 11.78 33.76
CA ILE A 187 -23.01 12.84 34.78
C ILE A 187 -23.44 12.32 36.15
N SER A 188 -24.53 11.56 36.23
CA SER A 188 -25.02 10.99 37.50
C SER A 188 -24.05 9.97 38.11
N LEU A 189 -23.44 9.11 37.29
CA LEU A 189 -22.54 8.06 37.77
C LEU A 189 -21.10 8.53 38.03
N ILE A 190 -20.58 9.44 37.20
CA ILE A 190 -19.14 9.76 37.15
C ILE A 190 -18.87 11.25 37.48
N GLY A 191 -19.90 12.09 37.47
CA GLY A 191 -19.78 13.53 37.74
C GLY A 191 -19.31 14.36 36.54
N SER A 192 -19.04 13.75 35.39
CA SER A 192 -18.60 14.43 34.16
C SER A 192 -19.12 13.74 32.91
N SER A 193 -19.51 14.51 31.89
CA SER A 193 -19.82 13.99 30.55
C SER A 193 -18.59 13.79 29.65
N ASN A 194 -17.43 14.31 30.04
CA ASN A 194 -16.21 14.15 29.25
C ASN A 194 -15.50 12.83 29.59
N PHE A 195 -15.32 11.95 28.60
CA PHE A 195 -14.59 10.70 28.76
C PHE A 195 -13.12 10.91 29.14
N GLN A 196 -12.49 12.03 28.74
CA GLN A 196 -11.11 12.32 29.09
C GLN A 196 -10.94 12.61 30.59
N ASP A 197 -11.94 13.20 31.25
CA ASP A 197 -11.91 13.48 32.69
C ASP A 197 -11.90 12.17 33.52
N ILE A 198 -12.46 11.07 32.98
CA ILE A 198 -12.41 9.74 33.60
C ILE A 198 -10.97 9.22 33.67
N PHE A 199 -10.25 9.28 32.55
CA PHE A 199 -8.85 8.86 32.49
C PHE A 199 -7.97 9.77 33.34
N TYR A 200 -8.22 11.08 33.30
CA TYR A 200 -7.53 12.03 34.16
C TYR A 200 -7.70 11.67 35.64
N ASN A 201 -8.92 11.45 36.12
CA ASN A 201 -9.17 11.09 37.52
C ASN A 201 -8.51 9.75 37.91
N LEU A 202 -8.57 8.76 37.02
CA LEU A 202 -7.92 7.46 37.22
C LEU A 202 -6.40 7.60 37.41
N PHE A 203 -5.74 8.29 36.48
CA PHE A 203 -4.28 8.40 36.47
C PHE A 203 -3.75 9.43 37.45
N SER A 204 -4.43 10.57 37.61
CA SER A 204 -4.05 11.63 38.57
C SER A 204 -3.97 11.07 39.99
N ASN A 205 -4.91 10.21 40.40
CA ASN A 205 -4.86 9.54 41.70
C ASN A 205 -3.64 8.64 41.89
N VAL A 206 -3.19 7.96 40.82
CA VAL A 206 -1.99 7.12 40.85
C VAL A 206 -0.74 8.00 40.92
N PHE A 207 -0.64 8.99 40.05
CA PHE A 207 0.53 9.85 39.96
C PHE A 207 0.70 10.79 41.16
N ASN A 208 -0.37 11.32 41.73
CA ASN A 208 -0.31 12.17 42.94
C ASN A 208 0.26 11.39 44.13
N LYS A 209 0.01 10.08 44.21
CA LYS A 209 0.61 9.21 45.24
C LYS A 209 2.08 8.91 44.97
N MET A 210 2.48 8.83 43.70
CA MET A 210 3.86 8.54 43.32
C MET A 210 4.77 9.77 43.42
N GLY A 211 4.24 10.98 43.19
CA GLY A 211 5.03 12.21 43.09
C GLY A 211 5.90 12.27 41.83
N THR A 212 6.82 13.23 41.79
CA THR A 212 7.76 13.46 40.69
C THR A 212 9.05 12.65 40.88
N ASN A 213 9.15 11.48 40.25
CA ASN A 213 10.34 10.63 40.30
C ASN A 213 10.54 9.85 38.99
N LEU A 214 11.64 9.11 38.90
CA LEU A 214 11.95 8.34 37.68
C LEU A 214 10.85 7.32 37.35
N MET A 215 10.26 6.65 38.34
CA MET A 215 9.23 5.64 38.10
C MET A 215 7.94 6.28 37.55
N SER A 216 7.53 7.44 38.07
CA SER A 216 6.38 8.17 37.53
C SER A 216 6.66 8.72 36.14
N ALA A 217 7.87 9.21 35.87
CA ALA A 217 8.28 9.63 34.52
C ALA A 217 8.22 8.48 33.50
N LEU A 218 8.77 7.30 33.86
CA LEU A 218 8.76 6.13 32.98
C LEU A 218 7.34 5.58 32.77
N LEU A 219 6.51 5.54 33.81
CA LEU A 219 5.11 5.14 33.71
C LEU A 219 4.31 6.09 32.82
N PHE A 220 4.51 7.40 32.98
CA PHE A 220 3.87 8.42 32.15
C PHE A 220 4.22 8.24 30.66
N ILE A 221 5.51 8.10 30.35
CA ILE A 221 5.97 7.86 28.98
C ILE A 221 5.42 6.53 28.45
N PHE A 222 5.46 5.44 29.23
CA PHE A 222 4.90 4.17 28.80
C PHE A 222 3.40 4.28 28.45
N LEU A 223 2.58 4.85 29.35
CA LEU A 223 1.15 4.98 29.15
C LEU A 223 0.82 5.85 27.93
N MET A 224 1.54 6.95 27.74
CA MET A 224 1.38 7.82 26.57
C MET A 224 1.53 7.04 25.26
N HIS A 225 2.61 6.27 25.11
CA HIS A 225 2.90 5.52 23.88
C HIS A 225 2.03 4.28 23.73
N PHE A 226 1.68 3.63 24.84
CA PHE A 226 0.75 2.51 24.85
C PHE A 226 -0.64 2.92 24.31
N MET A 227 -1.14 4.10 24.70
CA MET A 227 -2.41 4.61 24.19
C MET A 227 -2.34 4.88 22.68
N TRP A 228 -1.25 5.48 22.21
CA TRP A 228 -1.03 5.73 20.78
C TRP A 228 -1.01 4.44 19.94
N PHE A 229 -0.56 3.31 20.49
CA PHE A 229 -0.61 2.03 19.80
C PHE A 229 -2.02 1.57 19.46
N PHE A 230 -3.02 1.92 20.29
CA PHE A 230 -4.43 1.65 20.04
C PHE A 230 -5.12 2.77 19.24
N GLY A 231 -4.36 3.75 18.74
CA GLY A 231 -4.89 4.92 18.04
C GLY A 231 -5.51 5.96 18.96
N ILE A 232 -5.30 5.87 20.26
CA ILE A 232 -5.71 6.89 21.23
C ILE A 232 -4.57 7.90 21.35
N HIS A 233 -4.83 9.19 21.11
CA HIS A 233 -3.84 10.26 21.23
C HIS A 233 -3.39 10.45 22.70
N GLY A 234 -2.47 9.62 23.17
CA GLY A 234 -2.04 9.56 24.57
C GLY A 234 -1.42 10.86 25.07
N SER A 235 -0.78 11.64 24.19
CA SER A 235 -0.25 12.97 24.50
C SER A 235 -1.36 13.93 24.93
N ASN A 236 -2.51 13.89 24.25
CA ASN A 236 -3.64 14.77 24.55
C ASN A 236 -4.40 14.28 25.79
N VAL A 237 -4.58 12.96 25.92
CA VAL A 237 -5.30 12.39 27.08
C VAL A 237 -4.53 12.61 28.37
N LEU A 238 -3.20 12.52 28.33
CA LEU A 238 -2.35 12.71 29.51
C LEU A 238 -1.83 14.15 29.65
N ASP A 239 -2.20 15.09 28.79
CA ASP A 239 -1.71 16.49 28.87
C ASP A 239 -2.07 17.15 30.21
N THR A 240 -3.32 17.01 30.67
CA THR A 240 -3.75 17.54 31.97
C THR A 240 -2.98 16.91 33.14
N VAL A 241 -2.68 15.61 33.03
CA VAL A 241 -1.85 14.90 34.03
C VAL A 241 -0.42 15.45 33.99
N ALA A 242 0.13 15.68 32.81
CA ALA A 242 1.47 16.22 32.62
C ALA A 242 1.60 17.64 33.20
N LYS A 243 0.62 18.51 32.95
CA LYS A 243 0.55 19.88 33.47
C LYS A 243 0.51 19.89 35.00
N ASN A 244 -0.42 19.13 35.59
CA ASN A 244 -0.58 19.12 37.04
C ASN A 244 0.63 18.54 37.79
N LEU A 245 1.33 17.55 37.22
CA LEU A 245 2.46 16.89 37.88
C LEU A 245 3.81 17.56 37.60
N PHE A 246 4.08 17.94 36.35
CA PHE A 246 5.44 18.29 35.89
C PHE A 246 5.61 19.77 35.55
N GLU A 247 4.53 20.56 35.43
CA GLU A 247 4.65 21.99 35.12
C GLU A 247 5.06 22.80 36.36
N ASN A 248 4.58 22.42 37.54
CA ASN A 248 5.00 23.01 38.82
C ASN A 248 6.52 22.87 39.06
N SER A 249 7.12 21.76 38.64
CA SER A 249 8.57 21.52 38.72
C SER A 249 9.39 22.57 37.94
N MET A 250 8.85 23.04 36.81
CA MET A 250 9.50 24.07 36.00
C MET A 250 9.50 25.44 36.71
N ALA A 251 8.39 25.78 37.36
CA ALA A 251 8.28 27.02 38.15
C ALA A 251 9.27 27.04 39.33
N ILE A 252 9.50 25.89 39.97
CA ILE A 252 10.52 25.74 41.02
C ILE A 252 11.92 26.04 40.46
N ASN A 253 12.30 25.44 39.34
CA ASN A 253 13.61 25.69 38.73
C ASN A 253 13.81 27.15 38.31
N ILE A 254 12.80 27.78 37.71
CA ILE A 254 12.87 29.21 37.34
C ILE A 254 13.12 30.08 38.59
N ASN A 255 12.41 29.79 39.68
CA ASN A 255 12.59 30.53 40.95
C ASN A 255 13.98 30.30 41.56
N LEU A 256 14.48 29.06 41.57
CA LEU A 256 15.83 28.74 42.05
C LEU A 256 16.89 29.50 41.25
N VAL A 257 16.80 29.48 39.91
CA VAL A 257 17.76 30.16 39.03
C VAL A 257 17.71 31.68 39.21
N ASN A 258 16.51 32.26 39.36
CA ASN A 258 16.35 33.69 39.64
C ASN A 258 16.98 34.10 40.98
N ASN A 259 17.07 33.18 41.95
CA ASN A 259 17.75 33.36 43.23
C ASN A 259 19.24 32.93 43.19
N ASN A 260 19.83 32.73 42.01
CA ASN A 260 21.20 32.23 41.81
C ASN A 260 21.48 30.85 42.46
N GLN A 261 20.45 30.02 42.63
CA GLN A 261 20.56 28.65 43.09
C GLN A 261 20.53 27.66 41.92
N LEU A 262 21.10 26.47 42.11
CA LEU A 262 21.09 25.43 41.09
C LEU A 262 19.69 24.81 40.97
N PRO A 263 19.19 24.56 39.75
CA PRO A 263 17.91 23.89 39.54
C PRO A 263 17.97 22.44 40.04
N THR A 264 16.97 22.03 40.82
CA THR A 264 16.92 20.70 41.45
C THR A 264 15.99 19.73 40.74
N GLU A 265 14.93 20.23 40.12
CA GLU A 265 13.91 19.39 39.51
C GLU A 265 14.32 18.96 38.10
N ILE A 266 14.44 17.65 37.87
CA ILE A 266 14.80 17.09 36.55
C ILE A 266 13.55 16.87 35.70
N PHE A 267 12.50 16.30 36.29
CA PHE A 267 11.28 15.92 35.57
C PHE A 267 10.33 17.10 35.46
N THR A 268 10.49 17.87 34.38
CA THR A 268 9.58 18.96 33.99
C THR A 268 8.80 18.57 32.73
N LYS A 269 7.70 19.27 32.41
CA LYS A 269 7.02 19.08 31.12
C LYS A 269 7.99 19.34 29.95
N THR A 270 8.79 20.40 30.06
CA THR A 270 9.82 20.77 29.07
C THR A 270 10.91 19.70 28.92
N PHE A 271 11.27 18.97 29.98
CA PHE A 271 12.19 17.84 29.89
C PHE A 271 11.67 16.78 28.90
N PHE A 272 10.39 16.39 28.99
CA PHE A 272 9.82 15.42 28.07
C PHE A 272 9.74 15.97 26.64
N ASP A 273 9.22 17.19 26.49
CA ASP A 273 9.01 17.81 25.18
C ASP A 273 10.31 18.05 24.42
N THR A 274 11.42 18.35 25.13
CA THR A 274 12.69 18.70 24.49
C THR A 274 13.71 17.56 24.46
N MET A 275 13.81 16.72 25.49
CA MET A 275 14.88 15.71 25.58
C MET A 275 14.45 14.31 25.17
N VAL A 276 13.15 14.00 25.26
CA VAL A 276 12.61 12.64 25.07
C VAL A 276 11.79 12.55 23.78
N LEU A 277 10.79 13.40 23.62
CA LEU A 277 9.81 13.34 22.53
C LEU A 277 10.35 13.99 21.23
N LEU A 278 11.56 13.60 20.83
CA LEU A 278 12.25 14.12 19.64
C LEU A 278 11.51 13.72 18.34
N GLY A 279 10.88 14.69 17.69
CA GLY A 279 9.97 14.43 16.57
C GLY A 279 8.58 13.97 17.00
N GLY A 280 8.17 14.29 18.23
CA GLY A 280 6.88 13.96 18.81
C GLY A 280 6.85 12.61 19.53
N CYS A 281 5.64 12.05 19.70
CA CYS A 281 5.41 10.75 20.32
C CYS A 281 6.17 9.64 19.57
N GLY A 282 6.84 8.76 20.29
CA GLY A 282 7.70 7.68 19.79
C GLY A 282 9.13 8.11 19.49
N SER A 283 9.44 9.39 19.69
CA SER A 283 10.71 9.99 19.25
C SER A 283 10.91 9.78 17.73
N LEU A 284 9.86 10.05 16.94
CA LEU A 284 9.77 9.64 15.54
C LEU A 284 10.74 10.31 14.59
N LEU A 285 11.43 11.38 15.00
CA LEU A 285 12.55 11.88 14.22
C LEU A 285 13.66 10.81 14.11
N CYS A 286 13.84 10.01 15.17
CA CYS A 286 14.73 8.84 15.15
C CYS A 286 14.30 7.83 14.08
N LEU A 287 12.99 7.58 13.96
CA LEU A 287 12.44 6.70 12.93
C LEU A 287 12.70 7.26 11.52
N VAL A 288 12.46 8.56 11.29
CA VAL A 288 12.69 9.20 9.98
C VAL A 288 14.14 9.00 9.51
N ILE A 289 15.10 9.27 10.40
CA ILE A 289 16.52 9.09 10.09
C ILE A 289 16.84 7.61 9.87
N ALA A 290 16.33 6.72 10.74
CA ALA A 290 16.54 5.28 10.59
C ALA A 290 15.96 4.74 9.27
N ILE A 291 14.84 5.27 8.79
CA ILE A 291 14.26 4.96 7.47
C ILE A 291 15.21 5.39 6.36
N PHE A 292 15.76 6.60 6.40
CA PHE A 292 16.72 7.03 5.37
C PHE A 292 17.98 6.17 5.33
N LEU A 293 18.42 5.65 6.47
CA LEU A 293 19.62 4.82 6.58
C LEU A 293 19.39 3.36 6.20
N SER A 294 18.23 2.78 6.50
CA SER A 294 18.03 1.31 6.43
C SER A 294 16.83 0.82 5.62
N GLU A 295 15.88 1.68 5.26
CA GLU A 295 14.69 1.27 4.49
C GLU A 295 14.98 1.23 2.98
N LYS A 296 14.54 0.16 2.30
CA LYS A 296 14.71 0.01 0.85
C LYS A 296 13.45 0.33 0.07
N ARG A 297 12.27 0.24 0.68
CA ARG A 297 10.98 0.47 0.01
C ARG A 297 10.80 1.95 -0.31
N ILE A 298 10.66 2.25 -1.60
CA ILE A 298 10.60 3.63 -2.09
C ILE A 298 9.40 4.41 -1.54
N ASN A 299 8.25 3.76 -1.37
CA ASN A 299 7.03 4.39 -0.86
C ASN A 299 7.19 4.87 0.59
N VAL A 300 7.82 4.03 1.44
CA VAL A 300 8.09 4.38 2.84
C VAL A 300 9.10 5.53 2.92
N ARG A 301 10.15 5.50 2.09
CA ARG A 301 11.14 6.59 2.02
C ARG A 301 10.54 7.91 1.52
N LYS A 302 9.68 7.87 0.52
CA LYS A 302 8.96 9.05 0.00
C LYS A 302 8.08 9.67 1.08
N LEU A 303 7.33 8.85 1.80
CA LEU A 303 6.50 9.32 2.90
C LEU A 303 7.35 9.94 4.02
N ALA A 304 8.44 9.28 4.44
CA ALA A 304 9.37 9.82 5.43
C ALA A 304 10.01 11.15 4.97
N LYS A 305 10.30 11.30 3.67
CA LYS A 305 10.75 12.57 3.08
C LYS A 305 9.73 13.68 3.26
N ILE A 306 8.47 13.42 2.94
CA ILE A 306 7.39 14.41 3.09
C ILE A 306 7.21 14.78 4.57
N ALA A 307 7.25 13.80 5.48
CA ALA A 307 7.01 14.03 6.89
C ALA A 307 8.24 14.53 7.67
N SER A 308 9.43 14.57 7.05
CA SER A 308 10.67 15.00 7.72
C SER A 308 10.63 16.46 8.20
N ILE A 309 10.04 17.36 7.42
CA ILE A 309 9.93 18.78 7.78
C ILE A 309 9.02 18.97 9.00
N PRO A 310 7.75 18.49 9.01
CA PRO A 310 6.92 18.55 10.21
C PRO A 310 7.57 17.89 11.44
N ALA A 311 8.27 16.76 11.26
CA ALA A 311 8.93 16.05 12.34
C ALA A 311 10.05 16.86 13.00
N LEU A 312 10.73 17.78 12.30
CA LEU A 312 11.71 18.68 12.92
C LEU A 312 11.09 19.64 13.93
N PHE A 313 9.79 19.90 13.81
CA PHE A 313 8.97 20.71 14.72
C PHE A 313 8.08 19.84 15.61
N ASN A 314 8.44 18.55 15.79
CA ASN A 314 7.72 17.58 16.62
C ASN A 314 6.27 17.28 16.19
N ILE A 315 5.88 17.62 14.97
CA ILE A 315 4.57 17.28 14.38
C ILE A 315 4.67 15.90 13.74
N ASN A 316 3.85 14.94 14.19
CA ASN A 316 4.13 13.52 13.96
C ASN A 316 2.97 12.71 13.36
N GLU A 317 1.80 13.30 13.13
CA GLU A 317 0.58 12.62 12.68
C GLU A 317 0.79 11.95 11.31
N MET A 318 1.50 12.61 10.38
CA MET A 318 1.82 12.03 9.08
C MET A 318 2.64 10.74 9.19
N LEU A 319 3.53 10.64 10.17
CA LEU A 319 4.36 9.45 10.37
C LEU A 319 3.59 8.36 11.09
N VAL A 320 2.88 8.69 12.16
CA VAL A 320 2.13 7.72 12.97
C VAL A 320 1.06 7.01 12.15
N PHE A 321 0.34 7.74 11.29
CA PHE A 321 -0.73 7.18 10.47
C PHE A 321 -0.28 6.73 9.08
N GLY A 322 0.69 7.43 8.48
CA GLY A 322 1.17 7.13 7.15
C GLY A 322 2.10 5.92 7.12
N ILE A 323 2.96 5.77 8.13
CA ILE A 323 3.71 4.53 8.37
C ILE A 323 2.89 3.78 9.40
N PRO A 324 2.46 2.54 9.15
CA PRO A 324 1.61 1.81 10.09
C PRO A 324 2.42 1.47 11.34
N ILE A 325 2.48 2.38 12.30
CA ILE A 325 3.03 2.19 13.64
C ILE A 325 1.91 1.71 14.56
N VAL A 326 0.75 2.35 14.45
CA VAL A 326 -0.49 1.95 15.13
C VAL A 326 -0.86 0.53 14.71
N PHE A 327 -1.17 -0.33 15.69
CA PHE A 327 -1.43 -1.77 15.53
C PHE A 327 -0.30 -2.63 14.91
N ASN A 328 0.84 -2.05 14.56
CA ASN A 328 1.98 -2.81 14.04
C ASN A 328 2.88 -3.28 15.19
N TYR A 329 2.77 -4.55 15.55
CA TYR A 329 3.51 -5.13 16.67
C TYR A 329 5.04 -5.07 16.51
N ILE A 330 5.58 -5.00 15.28
CA ILE A 330 7.02 -4.86 15.04
C ILE A 330 7.47 -3.45 15.40
N MET A 331 6.71 -2.45 14.97
CA MET A 331 7.04 -1.04 15.20
C MET A 331 6.64 -0.56 16.61
N PHE A 332 5.71 -1.25 17.27
CA PHE A 332 5.29 -0.97 18.64
C PHE A 332 6.46 -1.03 19.64
N VAL A 333 7.32 -2.04 19.50
CA VAL A 333 8.45 -2.24 20.40
C VAL A 333 9.41 -1.03 20.41
N PRO A 334 9.99 -0.59 19.29
CA PRO A 334 10.85 0.59 19.29
C PRO A 334 10.08 1.89 19.58
N PHE A 335 8.79 1.95 19.25
CA PHE A 335 7.94 3.11 19.55
C PHE A 335 7.73 3.34 21.04
N VAL A 336 7.71 2.28 21.86
CA VAL A 336 7.62 2.39 23.33
C VAL A 336 9.00 2.41 23.99
N ILE A 337 9.93 1.57 23.52
CA ILE A 337 11.26 1.43 24.15
C ILE A 337 12.13 2.66 23.93
N THR A 338 12.06 3.29 22.74
CA THR A 338 12.93 4.44 22.44
C THR A 338 12.71 5.59 23.43
N PRO A 339 11.49 6.11 23.63
CA PRO A 339 11.23 7.17 24.61
C PRO A 339 11.61 6.80 26.05
N ILE A 340 11.42 5.53 26.44
CA ILE A 340 11.82 5.03 27.75
C ILE A 340 13.35 5.12 27.93
N ILE A 341 14.11 4.65 26.94
CA ILE A 341 15.57 4.73 26.95
C ILE A 341 16.02 6.19 26.94
N LEU A 342 15.41 7.05 26.12
CA LEU A 342 15.76 8.48 26.08
C LEU A 342 15.45 9.20 27.40
N THR A 343 14.41 8.77 28.12
CA THR A 343 14.09 9.27 29.47
C THR A 343 15.21 8.89 30.45
N ILE A 344 15.67 7.64 30.41
CA ILE A 344 16.73 7.14 31.29
C ILE A 344 18.06 7.83 30.97
N THR A 345 18.46 7.92 29.70
CA THR A 345 19.72 8.57 29.30
C THR A 345 19.73 10.04 29.68
N SER A 346 18.62 10.75 29.46
CA SER A 346 18.49 12.17 29.82
C SER A 346 18.49 12.37 31.33
N TYR A 347 17.81 11.51 32.09
CA TYR A 347 17.83 11.53 33.55
C TYR A 347 19.25 11.31 34.09
N VAL A 348 19.99 10.32 33.58
CA VAL A 348 21.38 10.07 34.00
C VAL A 348 22.27 11.27 33.67
N ALA A 349 22.14 11.85 32.48
CA ALA A 349 22.94 13.01 32.07
C ALA A 349 22.67 14.25 32.95
N MET A 350 21.42 14.47 33.37
CA MET A 350 21.05 15.60 34.22
C MET A 350 21.37 15.38 35.70
N SER A 351 21.08 14.18 36.23
CA SER A 351 21.35 13.83 37.63
C SER A 351 22.85 13.78 37.97
N THR A 352 23.70 13.44 37.00
CA THR A 352 25.17 13.48 37.15
C THR A 352 25.77 14.87 36.94
N GLY A 353 24.97 15.87 36.54
CA GLY A 353 25.44 17.23 36.26
C GLY A 353 26.23 17.39 34.96
N ILE A 354 26.30 16.35 34.11
CA ILE A 354 26.90 16.45 32.76
C ILE A 354 26.12 17.49 31.95
N VAL A 355 24.79 17.42 32.00
CA VAL A 355 23.85 18.33 31.34
C VAL A 355 23.06 19.09 32.42
N PRO A 356 22.92 20.42 32.34
CA PRO A 356 22.12 21.16 33.30
C PRO A 356 20.62 20.84 33.15
N CYS A 357 19.88 20.94 34.25
CA CYS A 357 18.42 20.79 34.26
C CYS A 357 17.73 21.90 33.44
N THR A 358 16.46 21.71 33.11
CA THR A 358 15.69 22.71 32.37
C THR A 358 15.43 23.95 33.23
N VAL A 359 15.75 25.13 32.71
CA VAL A 359 15.66 26.45 33.36
C VAL A 359 14.69 27.42 32.67
N SER A 360 14.24 27.13 31.44
CA SER A 360 13.18 27.88 30.78
C SER A 360 12.14 26.96 30.14
N ALA A 361 10.87 27.38 30.20
CA ALA A 361 9.81 26.73 29.44
C ALA A 361 10.02 26.95 27.93
N VAL A 362 9.87 25.89 27.16
CA VAL A 362 9.99 25.90 25.70
C VAL A 362 8.79 25.17 25.13
N GLU A 363 8.18 25.74 24.10
CA GLU A 363 7.04 25.14 23.42
C GLU A 363 7.43 23.83 22.71
N TRP A 364 6.52 22.86 22.74
CA TRP A 364 6.78 21.53 22.18
C TRP A 364 6.99 21.52 20.67
N THR A 365 6.56 22.56 19.94
CA THR A 365 6.81 22.72 18.50
C THR A 365 8.20 23.27 18.17
N SER A 366 9.01 23.58 19.19
CA SER A 366 10.32 24.19 18.99
C SER A 366 11.28 23.23 18.27
N PRO A 367 12.03 23.72 17.26
CA PRO A 367 12.99 22.90 16.52
C PRO A 367 13.98 22.18 17.43
N ILE A 368 14.31 20.94 17.07
CA ILE A 368 15.37 20.18 17.72
C ILE A 368 16.71 20.95 17.67
N PHE A 369 17.58 20.68 18.65
CA PHE A 369 18.84 21.37 18.94
C PHE A 369 18.66 22.77 19.51
N LEU A 370 17.80 23.60 18.91
CA LEU A 370 17.48 24.92 19.47
C LEU A 370 16.71 24.78 20.79
N SER A 371 15.75 23.87 20.83
CA SER A 371 14.96 23.59 22.03
C SER A 371 15.82 23.08 23.20
N GLY A 372 16.86 22.28 22.93
CA GLY A 372 17.76 21.78 23.96
C GLY A 372 18.66 22.86 24.55
N TYR A 373 19.14 23.79 23.72
CA TYR A 373 19.89 24.96 24.18
C TYR A 373 19.01 25.89 25.01
N MET A 374 17.85 26.25 24.48
CA MET A 374 16.95 27.20 25.12
C MET A 374 16.47 26.66 26.47
N SER A 375 15.97 25.42 26.51
CA SER A 375 15.44 24.84 27.74
C SER A 375 16.47 24.72 28.87
N THR A 376 17.74 24.48 28.57
CA THR A 376 18.80 24.28 29.58
C THR A 376 19.72 25.48 29.78
N GLY A 377 19.63 26.50 28.91
CA GLY A 377 20.59 27.61 28.85
C GLY A 377 22.01 27.19 28.44
N SER A 378 22.20 25.97 27.91
CA SER A 378 23.51 25.39 27.64
C SER A 378 23.55 24.56 26.37
N ILE A 379 24.67 24.63 25.64
CA ILE A 379 24.91 23.79 24.45
C ILE A 379 24.89 22.29 24.79
N ARG A 380 25.15 21.94 26.06
CA ARG A 380 25.11 20.55 26.52
C ARG A 380 23.72 19.94 26.40
N GLY A 381 22.65 20.73 26.48
CA GLY A 381 21.29 20.28 26.19
C GLY A 381 21.11 19.87 24.72
N SER A 382 21.62 20.66 23.78
CA SER A 382 21.60 20.32 22.35
C SER A 382 22.46 19.09 22.04
N LEU A 383 23.63 18.94 22.69
CA LEU A 383 24.48 17.76 22.54
C LEU A 383 23.81 16.50 23.08
N LEU A 384 23.05 16.59 24.18
CA LEU A 384 22.23 15.50 24.69
C LEU A 384 21.14 15.11 23.69
N GLN A 385 20.50 16.07 23.02
CA GLN A 385 19.53 15.78 21.95
C GLN A 385 20.19 15.04 20.78
N VAL A 386 21.40 15.42 20.36
CA VAL A 386 22.17 14.69 19.32
C VAL A 386 22.45 13.26 19.78
N PHE A 387 22.93 13.09 21.02
CA PHE A 387 23.20 11.76 21.58
C PHE A 387 21.93 10.89 21.62
N ASN A 388 20.83 11.43 22.14
CA ASN A 388 19.53 10.76 22.20
C ASN A 388 19.01 10.40 20.81
N LEU A 389 19.18 11.29 19.82
CA LEU A 389 18.82 11.03 18.43
C LEU A 389 19.61 9.84 17.87
N CYS A 390 20.92 9.77 18.11
CA CYS A 390 21.76 8.63 17.70
C CYS A 390 21.31 7.32 18.36
N VAL A 391 21.07 7.34 19.68
CA VAL A 391 20.59 6.16 20.43
C VAL A 391 19.24 5.69 19.88
N GLY A 392 18.29 6.60 19.68
CA GLY A 392 16.98 6.25 19.13
C GLY A 392 17.06 5.69 17.70
N VAL A 393 17.91 6.26 16.84
CA VAL A 393 18.14 5.75 15.49
C VAL A 393 18.66 4.31 15.53
N MET A 394 19.64 4.03 16.41
CA MET A 394 20.20 2.68 16.58
C MET A 394 19.14 1.68 17.05
N ILE A 395 18.21 2.10 17.93
CA ILE A 395 17.10 1.25 18.38
C ILE A 395 16.14 0.95 17.22
N TYR A 396 15.81 1.94 16.37
CA TYR A 396 14.83 1.76 15.30
C TYR A 396 15.32 0.90 14.12
N ILE A 397 16.61 0.98 13.75
CA ILE A 397 17.20 0.27 12.61
C ILE A 397 16.86 -1.24 12.55
N PRO A 398 17.06 -2.05 13.60
CA PRO A 398 16.76 -3.48 13.54
C PRO A 398 15.28 -3.77 13.26
N PHE A 399 14.36 -2.98 13.82
CA PHE A 399 12.92 -3.17 13.62
C PHE A 399 12.45 -2.76 12.23
N ILE A 400 13.07 -1.74 11.63
CA ILE A 400 12.82 -1.39 10.22
C ILE A 400 13.23 -2.56 9.31
N LYS A 401 14.42 -3.12 9.52
CA LYS A 401 14.89 -4.29 8.76
C LYS A 401 13.96 -5.50 8.96
N MET A 402 13.51 -5.74 10.19
CA MET A 402 12.55 -6.81 10.49
C MET A 402 11.19 -6.59 9.82
N SER A 403 10.68 -5.36 9.86
CA SER A 403 9.43 -4.95 9.20
C SER A 403 9.52 -5.13 7.68
N GLN A 404 10.64 -4.75 7.08
CA GLN A 404 10.91 -4.94 5.66
C GLN A 404 10.93 -6.42 5.28
N ASN A 405 11.72 -7.24 6.00
CA ASN A 405 11.82 -8.67 5.72
C ASN A 405 10.46 -9.37 5.83
N ARG A 406 9.65 -9.00 6.83
CA ARG A 406 8.27 -9.51 6.96
C ARG A 406 7.39 -9.08 5.80
N TYR A 407 7.45 -7.82 5.37
CA TYR A 407 6.68 -7.34 4.23
C TYR A 407 7.03 -8.13 2.96
N THR A 408 8.33 -8.29 2.67
CA THR A 408 8.79 -9.07 1.52
C THR A 408 8.34 -10.53 1.59
N TYR A 409 8.43 -11.17 2.75
CA TYR A 409 7.96 -12.54 2.95
C TYR A 409 6.45 -12.67 2.69
N MET A 410 5.64 -11.81 3.33
CA MET A 410 4.18 -11.85 3.16
C MET A 410 3.78 -11.57 1.72
N PHE A 411 4.43 -10.61 1.06
CA PHE A 411 4.15 -10.27 -0.33
C PHE A 411 4.43 -11.45 -1.29
N LYS A 412 5.58 -12.13 -1.13
CA LYS A 412 5.89 -13.34 -1.91
C LYS A 412 4.86 -14.45 -1.68
N ASN A 413 4.52 -14.72 -0.42
CA ASN A 413 3.51 -15.73 -0.08
C ASN A 413 2.13 -15.39 -0.67
N ASN A 414 1.78 -14.11 -0.75
CA ASN A 414 0.52 -13.69 -1.36
C ASN A 414 0.52 -13.83 -2.89
N ILE A 415 1.65 -13.55 -3.56
CA ILE A 415 1.81 -13.84 -5.00
C ILE A 415 1.71 -15.35 -5.25
N GLU A 416 2.33 -16.17 -4.40
CA GLU A 416 2.24 -17.62 -4.49
C GLU A 416 0.79 -18.11 -4.31
N ASN A 417 0.06 -17.54 -3.34
CA ASN A 417 -1.36 -17.83 -3.16
C ASN A 417 -2.20 -17.42 -4.37
N LEU A 418 -1.95 -16.24 -4.96
CA LEU A 418 -2.61 -15.80 -6.21
C LEU A 418 -2.33 -16.76 -7.36
N THR A 419 -1.07 -17.17 -7.50
CA THR A 419 -0.63 -18.12 -8.53
C THR A 419 -1.32 -19.47 -8.35
N ASN A 420 -1.39 -19.98 -7.12
CA ASN A 420 -2.06 -21.24 -6.81
C ASN A 420 -3.58 -21.15 -7.01
N LEU A 421 -4.19 -20.00 -6.72
CA LEU A 421 -5.61 -19.75 -6.99
C LEU A 421 -5.89 -19.75 -8.49
N LEU A 422 -5.04 -19.07 -9.28
CA LEU A 422 -5.17 -19.06 -10.73
C LEU A 422 -5.01 -20.45 -11.34
N LYS A 423 -4.01 -21.22 -10.91
CA LYS A 423 -3.83 -22.62 -11.35
C LYS A 423 -5.05 -23.49 -11.04
N ARG A 424 -5.78 -23.21 -9.96
CA ARG A 424 -7.04 -23.91 -9.67
C ARG A 424 -8.13 -23.53 -10.66
N TYR A 425 -8.25 -22.25 -11.02
CA TYR A 425 -9.18 -21.80 -12.06
C TYR A 425 -8.87 -22.45 -13.42
N GLU A 426 -7.58 -22.55 -13.77
CA GLU A 426 -7.13 -23.26 -14.99
C GLU A 426 -7.57 -24.74 -14.97
N LEU A 427 -7.47 -25.42 -13.82
CA LEU A 427 -7.88 -26.82 -13.68
C LEU A 427 -9.40 -27.03 -13.65
N THR A 428 -10.18 -26.09 -13.10
CA THR A 428 -11.65 -26.20 -13.01
C THR A 428 -12.37 -25.63 -14.22
N GLY A 429 -11.70 -24.84 -15.06
CA GLY A 429 -12.30 -24.10 -16.18
C GLY A 429 -13.14 -22.90 -15.74
N GLU A 430 -13.04 -22.47 -14.48
CA GLU A 430 -13.74 -21.29 -13.97
C GLU A 430 -13.05 -19.99 -14.42
N GLN A 431 -13.83 -18.94 -14.69
CA GLN A 431 -13.29 -17.63 -15.02
C GLN A 431 -12.69 -16.94 -13.79
N PRO A 432 -11.43 -16.51 -13.83
CA PRO A 432 -10.80 -15.82 -12.71
C PRO A 432 -11.45 -14.44 -12.47
N ASN A 433 -11.53 -14.04 -11.20
CA ASN A 433 -11.94 -12.70 -10.77
C ASN A 433 -11.09 -12.24 -9.58
N LEU A 434 -9.82 -11.97 -9.85
CA LEU A 434 -8.79 -11.71 -8.85
C LEU A 434 -8.87 -10.29 -8.26
N LEU A 435 -9.18 -9.27 -9.05
CA LEU A 435 -9.24 -7.87 -8.65
C LEU A 435 -10.46 -7.58 -7.77
N ASN A 436 -11.61 -8.18 -8.05
CA ASN A 436 -12.81 -7.97 -7.24
C ASN A 436 -12.92 -8.93 -6.05
N HIS A 437 -11.93 -9.77 -5.83
CA HIS A 437 -11.90 -10.66 -4.69
C HIS A 437 -11.86 -9.85 -3.37
N ASN A 438 -12.71 -10.23 -2.41
CA ASN A 438 -12.74 -9.56 -1.11
C ASN A 438 -11.44 -9.78 -0.31
N GLY A 439 -11.05 -8.78 0.47
CA GLY A 439 -9.93 -8.86 1.41
C GLY A 439 -8.55 -8.72 0.76
N LYS A 440 -7.57 -9.45 1.31
CA LYS A 440 -6.14 -9.30 0.97
C LYS A 440 -5.79 -9.74 -0.45
N ILE A 441 -6.54 -10.67 -1.03
CA ILE A 441 -6.31 -11.17 -2.39
C ILE A 441 -6.57 -10.04 -3.39
N GLY A 442 -7.77 -9.43 -3.39
CA GLY A 442 -8.09 -8.36 -4.32
C GLY A 442 -7.25 -7.10 -4.13
N SER A 443 -6.87 -6.75 -2.89
CA SER A 443 -5.99 -5.60 -2.67
C SER A 443 -4.59 -5.81 -3.26
N ILE A 444 -4.06 -7.03 -3.18
CA ILE A 444 -2.75 -7.38 -3.73
C ILE A 444 -2.83 -7.52 -5.26
N SER A 445 -3.89 -8.11 -5.79
CA SER A 445 -4.13 -8.16 -7.24
C SER A 445 -4.14 -6.75 -7.84
N LYS A 446 -4.89 -5.81 -7.25
CA LYS A 446 -4.94 -4.40 -7.70
C LYS A 446 -3.57 -3.72 -7.64
N MET A 447 -2.82 -3.95 -6.56
CA MET A 447 -1.47 -3.41 -6.44
C MET A 447 -0.56 -3.98 -7.53
N LEU A 448 -0.60 -5.29 -7.76
CA LEU A 448 0.24 -5.97 -8.74
C LEU A 448 -0.13 -5.56 -10.19
N ALA A 449 -1.42 -5.35 -10.49
CA ALA A 449 -1.88 -4.81 -11.77
C ALA A 449 -1.37 -3.36 -11.99
N SER A 450 -1.40 -2.53 -10.93
CA SER A 450 -0.82 -1.19 -11.00
C SER A 450 0.70 -1.22 -11.22
N ASP A 451 1.42 -2.08 -10.48
CA ASP A 451 2.86 -2.28 -10.63
C ASP A 451 3.21 -2.77 -12.04
N LEU A 452 2.40 -3.66 -12.63
CA LEU A 452 2.54 -4.14 -14.01
C LEU A 452 2.45 -3.00 -15.02
N LYS A 453 1.46 -2.12 -14.89
CA LYS A 453 1.29 -0.96 -15.78
C LYS A 453 2.49 0.00 -15.71
N PHE A 454 3.08 0.18 -14.52
CA PHE A 454 4.31 0.95 -14.38
C PHE A 454 5.54 0.22 -14.92
N ALA A 455 5.64 -1.10 -14.72
CA ALA A 455 6.73 -1.93 -15.23
C ALA A 455 6.81 -1.87 -16.76
N MET A 456 5.64 -1.92 -17.43
CA MET A 456 5.53 -1.77 -18.89
C MET A 456 6.09 -0.43 -19.35
N LYS A 457 5.70 0.68 -18.70
CA LYS A 457 6.21 2.03 -19.03
C LYS A 457 7.71 2.21 -18.77
N ARG A 458 8.30 1.40 -17.88
CA ARG A 458 9.72 1.44 -17.55
C ARG A 458 10.57 0.46 -18.35
N GLY A 459 9.95 -0.39 -19.18
CA GLY A 459 10.66 -1.44 -19.92
C GLY A 459 11.15 -2.58 -19.02
N GLU A 460 10.53 -2.80 -17.86
CA GLU A 460 10.88 -3.87 -16.89
C GLU A 460 10.24 -5.23 -17.24
N ILE A 461 9.46 -5.28 -18.32
CA ILE A 461 8.86 -6.50 -18.87
C ILE A 461 9.70 -6.94 -20.08
N GLU A 462 10.20 -8.17 -20.03
CA GLU A 462 11.11 -8.75 -21.02
C GLU A 462 10.49 -9.96 -21.70
N LEU A 463 11.06 -10.34 -22.85
CA LEU A 463 10.81 -11.60 -23.51
C LEU A 463 12.04 -12.47 -23.37
N PHE A 464 11.84 -13.70 -22.93
CA PHE A 464 12.86 -14.74 -22.96
C PHE A 464 12.54 -15.64 -24.14
N TYR A 465 13.57 -16.06 -24.87
CA TYR A 465 13.43 -16.79 -26.11
C TYR A 465 13.78 -18.25 -25.89
N GLN A 466 12.83 -19.14 -26.20
CA GLN A 466 13.06 -20.57 -26.20
C GLN A 466 13.41 -21.03 -27.63
N PRO A 467 14.59 -21.61 -27.87
CA PRO A 467 15.02 -21.96 -29.22
C PRO A 467 14.25 -23.15 -29.79
N GLN A 468 13.89 -23.04 -31.07
CA GLN A 468 13.39 -24.11 -31.93
C GLN A 468 14.54 -24.56 -32.84
N VAL A 469 14.88 -25.83 -32.76
CA VAL A 469 16.13 -26.38 -33.32
C VAL A 469 15.81 -27.48 -34.31
N ASN A 470 16.50 -27.48 -35.46
CA ASN A 470 16.37 -28.57 -36.43
C ASN A 470 17.21 -29.80 -36.05
N TYR A 471 17.10 -30.89 -36.82
CA TYR A 471 17.87 -32.12 -36.57
C TYR A 471 19.40 -31.91 -36.52
N ASN A 472 19.93 -30.98 -37.31
CA ASN A 472 21.36 -30.66 -37.38
C ASN A 472 21.85 -29.80 -36.22
N GLY A 473 20.98 -29.43 -35.27
CA GLY A 473 21.34 -28.58 -34.13
C GLY A 473 21.29 -27.07 -34.42
N ASN A 474 20.87 -26.65 -35.61
CA ASN A 474 20.76 -25.23 -35.96
C ASN A 474 19.46 -24.65 -35.42
N VAL A 475 19.54 -23.45 -34.84
CA VAL A 475 18.35 -22.69 -34.42
C VAL A 475 17.65 -22.14 -35.66
N VAL A 476 16.37 -22.47 -35.83
CA VAL A 476 15.54 -22.04 -36.97
C VAL A 476 14.38 -21.13 -36.54
N GLY A 477 13.99 -21.21 -35.27
CA GLY A 477 12.97 -20.36 -34.68
C GLY A 477 13.21 -20.09 -33.19
N ALA A 478 12.42 -19.21 -32.60
CA ALA A 478 12.38 -19.00 -31.17
C ALA A 478 11.02 -18.50 -30.70
N GLU A 479 10.51 -19.08 -29.62
CA GLU A 479 9.28 -18.61 -28.98
C GLU A 479 9.59 -17.54 -27.92
N GLY A 480 9.01 -16.35 -28.10
CA GLY A 480 9.10 -15.23 -27.18
C GLY A 480 8.12 -15.38 -26.02
N LEU A 481 8.64 -15.76 -24.86
CA LEU A 481 7.87 -15.97 -23.64
C LEU A 481 8.00 -14.78 -22.69
N LEU A 482 6.85 -14.24 -22.30
CA LEU A 482 6.74 -13.13 -21.34
C LEU A 482 7.46 -13.45 -20.02
N ARG A 483 8.32 -12.54 -19.58
CA ARG A 483 8.95 -12.57 -18.26
C ARG A 483 8.88 -11.20 -17.60
N TRP A 484 8.22 -11.16 -16.45
CA TRP A 484 8.19 -9.98 -15.60
C TRP A 484 8.85 -10.27 -14.27
N LYS A 485 10.00 -9.62 -14.02
CA LYS A 485 10.75 -9.73 -12.78
C LYS A 485 10.38 -8.59 -11.83
N HIS A 486 9.32 -8.80 -11.05
CA HIS A 486 8.89 -7.84 -10.04
C HIS A 486 9.95 -7.68 -8.93
N SER A 487 10.22 -6.44 -8.52
CA SER A 487 11.26 -6.07 -7.52
C SER A 487 11.26 -6.87 -6.21
N ILE A 488 10.07 -7.19 -5.68
CA ILE A 488 9.88 -7.99 -4.46
C ILE A 488 9.49 -9.44 -4.75
N GLY A 489 8.47 -9.65 -5.62
CA GLY A 489 7.92 -10.95 -5.98
C GLY A 489 8.85 -11.87 -6.78
N GLY A 490 9.89 -11.33 -7.42
CA GLY A 490 10.69 -12.08 -8.39
C GLY A 490 9.91 -12.26 -9.70
N PHE A 491 10.18 -13.35 -10.42
CA PHE A 491 9.45 -13.67 -11.65
C PHE A 491 7.98 -13.98 -11.34
N ILE A 492 7.08 -13.21 -11.92
CA ILE A 492 5.64 -13.40 -11.82
C ILE A 492 5.19 -14.43 -12.86
N TYR A 493 4.30 -15.34 -12.46
CA TYR A 493 3.73 -16.36 -13.34
C TYR A 493 3.03 -15.70 -14.54
N PRO A 494 3.43 -15.98 -15.80
CA PRO A 494 2.92 -15.25 -16.97
C PRO A 494 1.39 -15.24 -17.11
N PRO A 495 0.65 -16.34 -16.89
CA PRO A 495 -0.81 -16.30 -16.91
C PRO A 495 -1.41 -15.32 -15.88
N LEU A 496 -0.78 -15.15 -14.71
CA LEU A 496 -1.20 -14.15 -13.74
C LEU A 496 -1.04 -12.73 -14.30
N VAL A 497 0.01 -12.46 -15.07
CA VAL A 497 0.22 -11.17 -15.74
C VAL A 497 -0.89 -10.86 -16.73
N ILE A 498 -1.25 -11.86 -17.56
CA ILE A 498 -2.31 -11.74 -18.56
C ILE A 498 -3.67 -11.49 -17.90
N ILE A 499 -4.03 -12.25 -16.86
CA ILE A 499 -5.30 -12.08 -16.14
C ILE A 499 -5.38 -10.72 -15.43
N LEU A 500 -4.29 -10.25 -14.82
CA LEU A 500 -4.27 -8.92 -14.19
C LEU A 500 -4.48 -7.80 -15.22
N ALA A 501 -3.85 -7.89 -16.39
CA ALA A 501 -4.03 -6.92 -17.45
C ALA A 501 -5.46 -6.96 -18.04
N LYS A 502 -6.04 -8.16 -18.16
CA LYS A 502 -7.43 -8.37 -18.60
C LYS A 502 -8.42 -7.73 -17.65
N GLU A 503 -8.38 -8.07 -16.37
CA GLU A 503 -9.37 -7.58 -15.40
C GLU A 503 -9.26 -6.07 -15.15
N GLU A 504 -8.06 -5.48 -15.28
CA GLU A 504 -7.85 -4.04 -15.14
C GLU A 504 -8.07 -3.28 -16.48
N GLY A 505 -8.28 -3.99 -17.59
CA GLY A 505 -8.67 -3.41 -18.88
C GLY A 505 -7.53 -2.78 -19.69
N PHE A 506 -6.30 -3.32 -19.61
CA PHE A 506 -5.16 -2.88 -20.44
C PHE A 506 -4.45 -4.05 -21.15
N LEU A 507 -5.15 -5.16 -21.36
CA LEU A 507 -4.59 -6.33 -22.05
C LEU A 507 -4.11 -6.01 -23.47
N ASP A 508 -4.82 -5.17 -24.19
CA ASP A 508 -4.44 -4.76 -25.56
C ASP A 508 -3.13 -3.97 -25.56
N GLU A 509 -2.95 -3.04 -24.59
CA GLU A 509 -1.69 -2.30 -24.40
C GLU A 509 -0.52 -3.25 -24.10
N LEU A 510 -0.75 -4.28 -23.28
CA LEU A 510 0.25 -5.31 -22.97
C LEU A 510 0.59 -6.16 -24.19
N GLY A 511 -0.42 -6.52 -24.98
CA GLY A 511 -0.26 -7.25 -26.23
C GLY A 511 0.59 -6.49 -27.24
N GLU A 512 0.25 -5.23 -27.47
CA GLU A 512 1.00 -4.33 -28.35
C GLU A 512 2.46 -4.21 -27.89
N TYR A 513 2.68 -4.04 -26.58
CA TYR A 513 4.01 -4.00 -26.00
C TYR A 513 4.82 -5.28 -26.26
N ILE A 514 4.22 -6.46 -26.07
CA ILE A 514 4.86 -7.77 -26.29
C ILE A 514 5.25 -7.95 -27.76
N ILE A 515 4.31 -7.72 -28.68
CA ILE A 515 4.55 -7.87 -30.12
C ILE A 515 5.63 -6.90 -30.58
N ASN A 516 5.56 -5.63 -30.16
CA ASN A 516 6.57 -4.64 -30.48
C ASN A 516 7.95 -5.01 -29.91
N LYS A 517 8.02 -5.55 -28.69
CA LYS A 517 9.28 -6.03 -28.10
C LYS A 517 9.89 -7.17 -28.91
N ALA A 518 9.08 -8.14 -29.34
CA ALA A 518 9.52 -9.25 -30.19
C ALA A 518 10.03 -8.74 -31.55
N CYS A 519 9.35 -7.79 -32.18
CA CYS A 519 9.81 -7.15 -33.42
C CYS A 519 11.14 -6.41 -33.24
N ILE A 520 11.33 -5.67 -32.13
CA ILE A 520 12.59 -4.99 -31.84
C ILE A 520 13.74 -6.00 -31.72
N ASP A 521 13.52 -7.10 -30.99
CA ASP A 521 14.54 -8.11 -30.75
C ASP A 521 14.81 -8.94 -32.03
N LEU A 522 13.79 -9.20 -32.85
CA LEU A 522 13.92 -9.78 -34.19
C LEU A 522 14.77 -8.87 -35.10
N LYS A 523 14.57 -7.54 -35.06
CA LYS A 523 15.40 -6.62 -35.87
C LYS A 523 16.86 -6.63 -35.45
N LYS A 524 17.12 -6.78 -34.14
CA LYS A 524 18.48 -6.92 -33.62
C LYS A 524 19.08 -8.25 -34.05
N SER A 525 18.30 -9.33 -34.04
CA SER A 525 18.79 -10.67 -34.37
C SER A 525 19.26 -10.77 -35.82
N GLU A 526 18.63 -10.04 -36.76
CA GLU A 526 19.09 -9.94 -38.17
C GLU A 526 20.56 -9.53 -38.32
N LYS A 527 21.09 -8.74 -37.36
CA LYS A 527 22.49 -8.27 -37.37
C LYS A 527 23.42 -9.16 -36.56
N LEU A 528 22.90 -9.89 -35.58
CA LEU A 528 23.68 -10.60 -34.57
C LEU A 528 23.78 -12.10 -34.87
N LEU A 529 22.83 -12.68 -35.60
CA LEU A 529 22.79 -14.10 -35.91
C LEU A 529 23.38 -14.37 -37.30
N ARG A 530 24.11 -15.48 -37.44
CA ARG A 530 24.64 -15.92 -38.74
C ARG A 530 23.55 -16.38 -39.70
N ASN A 531 22.50 -17.00 -39.17
CA ASN A 531 21.36 -17.51 -39.93
C ASN A 531 20.09 -16.77 -39.52
N PRO A 532 19.15 -16.53 -40.45
CA PRO A 532 17.84 -15.98 -40.11
C PRO A 532 17.09 -16.91 -39.15
N VAL A 533 16.53 -16.35 -38.08
CA VAL A 533 15.72 -17.08 -37.10
C VAL A 533 14.36 -16.43 -36.97
N LYS A 534 13.29 -17.20 -37.11
CA LYS A 534 11.91 -16.73 -36.97
C LYS A 534 11.55 -16.57 -35.48
N PHE A 535 10.87 -15.50 -35.09
CA PHE A 535 10.39 -15.32 -33.72
C PHE A 535 8.88 -15.46 -33.67
N SER A 536 8.36 -16.15 -32.65
CA SER A 536 6.92 -16.28 -32.42
C SER A 536 6.48 -15.68 -31.10
N VAL A 537 5.25 -15.19 -31.02
CA VAL A 537 4.62 -14.69 -29.79
C VAL A 537 3.20 -15.19 -29.66
N ASN A 538 2.80 -15.43 -28.41
CA ASN A 538 1.46 -15.88 -28.07
C ASN A 538 0.46 -14.72 -28.10
N ILE A 539 -0.73 -14.98 -28.66
CA ILE A 539 -1.88 -14.06 -28.60
C ILE A 539 -3.04 -14.74 -27.88
N SER A 540 -3.65 -14.03 -26.93
CA SER A 540 -4.79 -14.53 -26.18
C SER A 540 -6.12 -14.41 -26.95
N PRO A 541 -7.16 -15.18 -26.59
CA PRO A 541 -8.47 -15.07 -27.22
C PRO A 541 -9.05 -13.65 -27.12
N ASP A 542 -8.91 -13.03 -25.95
CA ASP A 542 -9.46 -11.70 -25.67
C ASP A 542 -8.81 -10.61 -26.53
N GLN A 543 -7.54 -10.78 -26.93
CA GLN A 543 -6.87 -9.84 -27.84
C GLN A 543 -7.40 -9.98 -29.27
N LEU A 544 -7.71 -11.21 -29.70
CA LEU A 544 -8.33 -11.46 -31.01
C LEU A 544 -9.76 -10.90 -31.09
N ASP A 545 -10.39 -10.56 -29.96
CA ASP A 545 -11.65 -9.85 -29.90
C ASP A 545 -11.54 -8.35 -30.24
N ASP A 546 -10.34 -7.75 -30.20
CA ASP A 546 -10.12 -6.36 -30.62
C ASP A 546 -10.12 -6.22 -32.15
N PRO A 547 -11.04 -5.44 -32.75
CA PRO A 547 -11.04 -5.17 -34.18
C PRO A 547 -9.78 -4.45 -34.69
N LYS A 548 -9.01 -3.79 -33.82
CA LYS A 548 -7.83 -3.00 -34.22
C LYS A 548 -6.55 -3.82 -34.28
N LEU A 549 -6.54 -5.04 -33.72
CA LEU A 549 -5.33 -5.86 -33.61
C LEU A 549 -4.57 -6.04 -34.93
N PRO A 550 -5.21 -6.39 -36.08
CA PRO A 550 -4.50 -6.53 -37.35
C PRO A 550 -3.83 -5.23 -37.81
N GLU A 551 -4.49 -4.09 -37.63
CA GLU A 551 -3.94 -2.77 -37.99
C GLU A 551 -2.78 -2.38 -37.07
N GLN A 552 -2.89 -2.65 -35.76
CA GLN A 552 -1.80 -2.45 -34.80
C GLN A 552 -0.56 -3.27 -35.17
N ILE A 553 -0.73 -4.56 -35.46
CA ILE A 553 0.39 -5.42 -35.86
C ILE A 553 1.04 -4.90 -37.14
N LYS A 554 0.26 -4.50 -38.13
CA LYS A 554 0.77 -3.89 -39.37
C LYS A 554 1.62 -2.64 -39.09
N ASN A 555 1.18 -1.78 -38.17
CA ASN A 555 1.89 -0.57 -37.77
C ASN A 555 3.19 -0.89 -37.01
N ILE A 556 3.18 -1.92 -36.14
CA ILE A 556 4.38 -2.38 -35.42
C ILE A 556 5.42 -2.93 -36.41
N ILE A 557 5.01 -3.77 -37.35
CA ILE A 557 5.91 -4.34 -38.36
C ILE A 557 6.53 -3.24 -39.21
N SER A 558 5.70 -2.29 -39.67
CA SER A 558 6.15 -1.17 -40.50
C SER A 558 7.10 -0.24 -39.76
N SER A 559 6.85 0.02 -38.47
CA SER A 559 7.69 0.93 -37.66
C SER A 559 9.04 0.32 -37.26
N ASN A 560 9.12 -1.02 -37.18
CA ASN A 560 10.36 -1.74 -36.86
C ASN A 560 11.13 -2.25 -38.10
N ASP A 561 10.59 -2.05 -39.31
CA ASP A 561 11.20 -2.50 -40.58
C ASP A 561 11.49 -4.02 -40.58
N ILE A 562 10.51 -4.81 -40.16
CA ILE A 562 10.63 -6.27 -40.06
C ILE A 562 10.02 -6.94 -41.29
N ASN A 563 10.68 -7.99 -41.80
CA ASN A 563 10.05 -8.90 -42.77
C ASN A 563 8.91 -9.67 -42.08
N PRO A 564 7.63 -9.53 -42.50
CA PRO A 564 6.50 -10.18 -41.85
C PRO A 564 6.65 -11.70 -41.72
N ASN A 565 7.30 -12.35 -42.69
CA ASN A 565 7.52 -13.81 -42.71
C ASN A 565 8.45 -14.32 -41.60
N MET A 566 9.16 -13.41 -40.92
CA MET A 566 10.05 -13.72 -39.80
C MET A 566 9.35 -13.64 -38.44
N LEU A 567 8.12 -13.12 -38.39
CA LEU A 567 7.27 -13.08 -37.20
C LEU A 567 6.20 -14.18 -37.29
N GLY A 568 6.02 -14.91 -36.19
CA GLY A 568 4.97 -15.89 -35.98
C GLY A 568 3.99 -15.43 -34.90
N ILE A 569 2.71 -15.74 -35.08
CA ILE A 569 1.69 -15.56 -34.05
C ILE A 569 1.14 -16.93 -33.67
N GLU A 570 1.25 -17.26 -32.39
CA GLU A 570 0.77 -18.51 -31.81
C GLU A 570 -0.65 -18.35 -31.28
N ILE A 571 -1.52 -19.26 -31.71
CA ILE A 571 -2.93 -19.31 -31.37
C ILE A 571 -3.26 -20.73 -30.91
N THR A 572 -3.77 -20.86 -29.70
CA THR A 572 -4.15 -22.17 -29.14
C THR A 572 -5.24 -22.85 -29.98
N GLU A 573 -5.20 -24.19 -30.01
CA GLU A 573 -6.17 -25.05 -30.70
C GLU A 573 -7.64 -24.71 -30.36
N GLN A 574 -7.93 -24.42 -29.08
CA GLN A 574 -9.29 -24.12 -28.62
C GLN A 574 -9.84 -22.83 -29.24
N ILE A 575 -9.01 -21.80 -29.42
CA ILE A 575 -9.43 -20.53 -30.05
C ILE A 575 -9.76 -20.77 -31.52
N ALA A 576 -8.91 -21.54 -32.22
CA ALA A 576 -9.17 -21.90 -33.60
C ALA A 576 -10.53 -22.62 -33.71
N LEU A 577 -10.83 -23.56 -32.81
CA LEU A 577 -12.06 -24.35 -32.84
C LEU A 577 -13.34 -23.63 -32.42
N SER A 578 -13.26 -22.82 -31.36
CA SER A 578 -14.42 -22.17 -30.72
C SER A 578 -14.59 -20.70 -31.12
N GLY A 579 -13.68 -20.19 -31.96
CA GLY A 579 -13.70 -18.82 -32.43
C GLY A 579 -14.97 -18.47 -33.21
N SER A 580 -15.49 -17.27 -32.99
CA SER A 580 -16.56 -16.72 -33.82
C SER A 580 -16.05 -16.47 -35.26
N GLN A 581 -16.97 -16.33 -36.23
CA GLN A 581 -16.62 -15.97 -37.61
C GLN A 581 -15.75 -14.71 -37.68
N ILE A 582 -15.98 -13.76 -36.76
CA ILE A 582 -15.23 -12.51 -36.64
C ILE A 582 -13.77 -12.77 -36.24
N ILE A 583 -13.52 -13.72 -35.32
CA ILE A 583 -12.15 -14.09 -34.92
C ILE A 583 -11.41 -14.71 -36.11
N ILE A 584 -12.07 -15.57 -36.88
CA ILE A 584 -11.48 -16.21 -38.08
C ILE A 584 -11.10 -15.14 -39.12
N GLU A 585 -11.98 -14.17 -39.37
CA GLU A 585 -11.70 -13.05 -40.29
C GLU A 585 -10.46 -12.25 -39.86
N ARG A 586 -10.28 -12.05 -38.55
CA ARG A 586 -9.11 -11.35 -38.00
C ARG A 586 -7.83 -12.17 -38.10
N ILE A 587 -7.91 -13.46 -37.83
CA ILE A 587 -6.78 -14.39 -38.03
C ILE A 587 -6.34 -14.34 -39.50
N ASN A 588 -7.28 -14.40 -40.44
CA ASN A 588 -6.98 -14.27 -41.87
C ASN A 588 -6.41 -12.90 -42.23
N ALA A 589 -6.91 -11.81 -41.62
CA ALA A 589 -6.37 -10.47 -41.82
C ALA A 589 -4.92 -10.36 -41.35
N ILE A 590 -4.56 -11.00 -40.23
CA ILE A 590 -3.18 -11.08 -39.72
C ILE A 590 -2.31 -11.90 -40.68
N HIS A 591 -2.78 -13.07 -41.12
CA HIS A 591 -2.05 -13.91 -42.09
C HIS A 591 -1.78 -13.17 -43.40
N ASN A 592 -2.74 -12.41 -43.91
CA ASN A 592 -2.62 -11.62 -45.14
C ASN A 592 -1.58 -10.49 -45.05
N LEU A 593 -1.08 -10.16 -43.86
CA LEU A 593 0.10 -9.28 -43.69
C LEU A 593 1.42 -9.98 -44.04
N GLY A 594 1.40 -11.29 -44.29
CA GLY A 594 2.57 -12.13 -44.52
C GLY A 594 3.18 -12.69 -43.23
N ILE A 595 2.43 -12.64 -42.12
CA ILE A 595 2.85 -13.16 -40.80
C ILE A 595 2.54 -14.66 -40.75
N LYS A 596 3.45 -15.44 -40.17
CA LYS A 596 3.24 -16.87 -40.01
C LYS A 596 2.25 -17.17 -38.90
N LEU A 597 1.24 -17.98 -39.19
CA LEU A 597 0.28 -18.42 -38.18
C LEU A 597 0.67 -19.81 -37.67
N ILE A 598 0.71 -19.91 -36.34
CA ILE A 598 1.15 -21.10 -35.62
C ILE A 598 -0.01 -21.61 -34.77
N MET A 599 -0.43 -22.85 -35.00
CA MET A 599 -1.42 -23.51 -34.16
C MET A 599 -0.69 -24.14 -32.97
N ASP A 600 -0.98 -23.64 -31.77
CA ASP A 600 -0.38 -24.12 -30.52
C ASP A 600 -1.26 -25.17 -29.84
N ASP A 601 -0.65 -25.98 -28.96
CA ASP A 601 -1.33 -26.99 -28.15
C ASP A 601 -2.08 -28.10 -28.93
N PHE A 602 -1.65 -28.41 -30.17
CA PHE A 602 -2.36 -29.37 -31.02
C PHE A 602 -2.30 -30.80 -30.42
N GLY A 603 -3.48 -31.35 -30.11
CA GLY A 603 -3.64 -32.72 -29.64
C GLY A 603 -4.19 -32.88 -28.22
N MET A 604 -4.59 -31.81 -27.56
CA MET A 604 -5.12 -31.83 -26.17
C MET A 604 -6.56 -32.33 -26.01
N GLY A 605 -7.25 -32.73 -27.10
CA GLY A 605 -8.55 -33.42 -27.00
C GLY A 605 -9.69 -32.83 -27.83
N HIS A 606 -9.38 -31.96 -28.80
CA HIS A 606 -10.37 -31.44 -29.73
C HIS A 606 -10.00 -31.76 -31.19
N SER A 607 -10.99 -31.91 -32.07
CA SER A 607 -10.76 -32.39 -33.45
C SER A 607 -10.54 -31.22 -34.42
N SER A 608 -9.32 -30.69 -34.51
CA SER A 608 -8.97 -29.47 -35.30
C SER A 608 -8.71 -29.65 -36.79
N LEU A 609 -9.13 -30.78 -37.36
CA LEU A 609 -8.89 -31.08 -38.77
C LEU A 609 -9.58 -30.09 -39.73
N ILE A 610 -10.70 -29.46 -39.34
CA ILE A 610 -11.45 -28.52 -40.18
C ILE A 610 -10.63 -27.25 -40.47
N TYR A 611 -9.82 -26.77 -39.53
CA TYR A 611 -9.03 -25.55 -39.72
C TYR A 611 -7.75 -25.80 -40.49
N LEU A 612 -7.18 -27.00 -40.38
CA LEU A 612 -6.08 -27.43 -41.23
C LEU A 612 -6.53 -27.56 -42.69
N GLN A 613 -7.80 -27.90 -42.97
CA GLN A 613 -8.33 -27.95 -44.35
C GLN A 613 -8.38 -26.59 -45.04
N ASN A 614 -8.47 -25.50 -44.29
CA ASN A 614 -8.55 -24.16 -44.85
C ASN A 614 -7.18 -23.52 -45.13
N ASN A 615 -6.06 -24.23 -44.87
CA ASN A 615 -4.68 -23.75 -45.06
C ASN A 615 -4.38 -22.39 -44.41
N ASN A 616 -5.01 -22.10 -43.28
CA ASN A 616 -4.81 -20.83 -42.56
C ASN A 616 -3.62 -20.87 -41.58
N PHE A 617 -2.97 -22.01 -41.40
CA PHE A 617 -1.86 -22.17 -40.46
C PHE A 617 -0.64 -22.72 -41.19
N ASP A 618 0.50 -22.04 -41.04
CA ASP A 618 1.76 -22.42 -41.64
C ASP A 618 2.50 -23.47 -40.80
N ILE A 619 2.30 -23.45 -39.48
CA ILE A 619 3.02 -24.27 -38.52
C ILE A 619 2.04 -24.85 -37.50
N VAL A 620 2.23 -26.12 -37.15
CA VAL A 620 1.51 -26.80 -36.06
C VAL A 620 2.51 -27.23 -34.99
N LYS A 621 2.29 -26.75 -33.75
CA LYS A 621 3.07 -27.16 -32.58
C LYS A 621 2.37 -28.37 -31.92
N LEU A 622 3.09 -29.49 -31.84
CA LEU A 622 2.59 -30.70 -31.16
C LEU A 622 2.82 -30.58 -29.66
N ASP A 623 1.74 -30.67 -28.89
CA ASP A 623 1.78 -30.56 -27.44
C ASP A 623 2.64 -31.67 -26.79
N GLY A 624 3.27 -31.30 -25.68
CA GLY A 624 4.16 -32.18 -24.93
C GLY A 624 3.49 -33.45 -24.38
N SER A 625 2.17 -33.46 -24.18
CA SER A 625 1.45 -34.68 -23.74
C SER A 625 1.56 -35.83 -24.74
N LEU A 626 1.61 -35.54 -26.05
CA LEU A 626 1.82 -36.54 -27.10
C LEU A 626 3.27 -37.05 -27.14
N VAL A 627 4.22 -36.17 -26.79
CA VAL A 627 5.67 -36.42 -26.90
C VAL A 627 6.22 -37.16 -25.69
N LYS A 628 5.70 -36.88 -24.49
CA LYS A 628 6.14 -37.50 -23.22
C LYS A 628 6.18 -39.02 -23.28
N GLU A 629 5.17 -39.65 -23.89
CA GLU A 629 5.04 -41.11 -23.95
C GLU A 629 5.53 -41.72 -25.27
N ILE A 630 6.23 -40.96 -26.13
CA ILE A 630 6.54 -41.40 -27.50
C ILE A 630 7.40 -42.69 -27.55
N LEU A 631 8.21 -42.93 -26.52
CA LEU A 631 9.08 -44.10 -26.41
C LEU A 631 8.36 -45.35 -25.86
N THR A 632 7.29 -45.15 -25.09
CA THR A 632 6.60 -46.22 -24.34
C THR A 632 5.22 -46.55 -24.89
N ASN A 633 4.56 -45.59 -25.55
CA ASN A 633 3.20 -45.70 -26.04
C ASN A 633 3.18 -45.69 -27.58
N LYS A 634 2.96 -46.88 -28.15
CA LYS A 634 2.88 -47.05 -29.61
C LYS A 634 1.80 -46.17 -30.25
N ARG A 635 0.69 -45.92 -29.53
CA ARG A 635 -0.42 -45.10 -30.03
C ARG A 635 0.00 -43.64 -30.22
N SER A 636 0.84 -43.10 -29.33
CA SER A 636 1.39 -41.75 -29.48
C SER A 636 2.25 -41.65 -30.75
N SER A 637 3.07 -42.66 -31.04
CA SER A 637 3.84 -42.73 -32.30
C SER A 637 2.93 -42.76 -33.54
N GLU A 638 1.84 -43.53 -33.52
CA GLU A 638 0.89 -43.61 -34.63
C GLU A 638 0.13 -42.29 -34.85
N ILE A 639 -0.24 -41.59 -33.77
CA ILE A 639 -0.87 -40.27 -33.84
C ILE A 639 0.09 -39.26 -34.47
N ILE A 640 1.33 -39.15 -33.98
CA ILE A 640 2.32 -38.23 -34.54
C ILE A 640 2.60 -38.55 -36.01
N MET A 641 2.76 -39.82 -36.38
CA MET A 641 2.95 -40.23 -37.78
C MET A 641 1.78 -39.81 -38.67
N THR A 642 0.55 -39.89 -38.16
CA THR A 642 -0.65 -39.44 -38.88
C THR A 642 -0.62 -37.93 -39.10
N ILE A 643 -0.18 -37.16 -38.10
CA ILE A 643 -0.07 -35.70 -38.20
C ILE A 643 1.04 -35.30 -39.17
N VAL A 644 2.20 -35.99 -39.16
CA VAL A 644 3.27 -35.79 -40.15
C VAL A 644 2.80 -36.07 -41.57
N ASN A 645 2.00 -37.12 -41.77
CA ASN A 645 1.43 -37.38 -43.09
C ASN A 645 0.41 -36.31 -43.50
N LEU A 646 -0.37 -35.80 -42.54
CA LEU A 646 -1.29 -34.69 -42.78
C LEU A 646 -0.53 -33.42 -43.18
N SER A 647 0.59 -33.12 -42.52
CA SER A 647 1.41 -31.94 -42.78
C SER A 647 1.97 -31.93 -44.19
N LYS A 648 2.42 -33.08 -44.69
CA LYS A 648 2.87 -33.25 -46.08
C LYS A 648 1.76 -33.06 -47.11
N ASN A 649 0.53 -33.43 -46.76
CA ASN A 649 -0.62 -33.35 -47.66
C ASN A 649 -1.27 -31.95 -47.69
N LEU A 650 -1.20 -31.22 -46.58
CA LEU A 650 -1.81 -29.89 -46.40
C LEU A 650 -0.79 -28.74 -46.45
N ASP A 651 0.50 -29.05 -46.57
CA ASP A 651 1.61 -28.11 -46.72
C ASP A 651 1.79 -27.17 -45.50
N PHE A 652 1.98 -27.78 -44.32
CA PHE A 652 2.34 -27.06 -43.09
C PHE A 652 3.56 -27.69 -42.39
N ASP A 653 4.32 -26.88 -41.65
CA ASP A 653 5.48 -27.32 -40.87
C ASP A 653 5.05 -27.84 -39.49
N ILE A 654 5.84 -28.77 -38.92
CA ILE A 654 5.62 -29.29 -37.57
C ILE A 654 6.76 -28.87 -36.66
N VAL A 655 6.40 -28.30 -35.51
CA VAL A 655 7.31 -28.08 -34.38
C VAL A 655 6.87 -29.01 -33.25
N VAL A 656 7.80 -29.82 -32.72
CA VAL A 656 7.49 -30.75 -31.63
C VAL A 656 7.95 -30.16 -30.31
N GLU A 657 7.02 -29.98 -29.37
CA GLU A 657 7.34 -29.45 -28.05
C GLU A 657 7.76 -30.53 -27.05
N TYR A 658 8.31 -30.09 -25.92
CA TYR A 658 8.65 -30.96 -24.79
C TYR A 658 9.67 -32.07 -25.13
N VAL A 659 10.61 -31.79 -26.03
CA VAL A 659 11.74 -32.70 -26.31
C VAL A 659 12.78 -32.57 -25.18
N GLU A 660 12.85 -33.56 -24.30
CA GLU A 660 13.68 -33.55 -23.08
C GLU A 660 14.95 -34.39 -23.19
N ASN A 661 15.03 -35.32 -24.15
CA ASN A 661 16.22 -36.14 -24.37
C ASN A 661 16.45 -36.50 -25.85
N ILE A 662 17.64 -37.04 -26.11
CA ILE A 662 18.11 -37.40 -27.45
C ILE A 662 17.31 -38.55 -28.08
N ASP A 663 16.87 -39.52 -27.28
CA ASP A 663 16.10 -40.68 -27.74
C ASP A 663 14.71 -40.26 -28.27
N GLN A 664 14.04 -39.32 -27.58
CA GLN A 664 12.80 -38.70 -28.06
C GLN A 664 13.03 -38.01 -29.40
N ARG A 665 14.08 -37.19 -29.51
CA ARG A 665 14.45 -36.48 -30.73
C ARG A 665 14.69 -37.44 -31.89
N ASP A 666 15.46 -38.51 -31.70
CA ASP A 666 15.77 -39.48 -32.75
C ASP A 666 14.53 -40.28 -33.17
N LYS A 667 13.66 -40.62 -32.21
CA LYS A 667 12.39 -41.27 -32.52
C LYS A 667 11.49 -40.36 -33.36
N LEU A 668 11.37 -39.08 -32.99
CA LEU A 668 10.59 -38.08 -33.71
C LEU A 668 11.15 -37.81 -35.12
N TYR A 669 12.47 -37.75 -35.26
CA TYR A 669 13.14 -37.66 -36.56
C TYR A 669 12.78 -38.84 -37.46
N GLY A 670 12.80 -40.07 -36.91
CA GLY A 670 12.39 -41.27 -37.63
C GLY A 670 10.91 -41.29 -38.05
N LEU A 671 10.05 -40.49 -37.40
CA LEU A 671 8.64 -40.29 -37.77
C LEU A 671 8.47 -39.16 -38.80
N GLY A 672 9.52 -38.39 -39.09
CA GLY A 672 9.51 -37.29 -40.06
C GLY A 672 9.25 -35.90 -39.46
N CYS A 673 9.39 -35.72 -38.15
CA CYS A 673 9.40 -34.39 -37.53
C CYS A 673 10.80 -33.78 -37.65
N GLU A 674 10.90 -32.49 -38.02
CA GLU A 674 12.19 -31.86 -38.34
C GLU A 674 12.61 -30.72 -37.39
N ILE A 675 11.65 -30.13 -36.66
CA ILE A 675 11.88 -29.01 -35.75
C ILE A 675 11.45 -29.39 -34.34
N TYR A 676 12.29 -29.07 -33.36
CA TYR A 676 12.13 -29.47 -31.96
C TYR A 676 12.29 -28.30 -31.01
N GLN A 677 11.46 -28.29 -29.97
CA GLN A 677 11.50 -27.34 -28.87
C GLN A 677 11.43 -28.11 -27.55
N GLY A 678 12.36 -27.85 -26.62
CA GLY A 678 12.34 -28.53 -25.33
C GLY A 678 13.64 -28.39 -24.53
N TYR A 679 13.62 -28.90 -23.30
CA TYR A 679 14.70 -28.71 -22.33
C TYR A 679 15.97 -29.50 -22.67
N TYR A 680 15.90 -30.46 -23.60
CA TYR A 680 17.09 -31.07 -24.19
C TYR A 680 18.02 -30.01 -24.81
N TYR A 681 17.43 -28.97 -25.42
CA TYR A 681 18.14 -27.90 -26.08
C TYR A 681 18.38 -26.73 -25.13
N SER A 682 17.31 -26.03 -24.74
CA SER A 682 17.37 -24.94 -23.78
C SER A 682 15.97 -24.61 -23.26
N LYS A 683 15.93 -24.05 -22.04
CA LYS A 683 14.78 -23.30 -21.56
C LYS A 683 14.69 -21.96 -22.29
N ALA A 684 13.61 -21.23 -22.08
CA ALA A 684 13.57 -19.81 -22.45
C ALA A 684 14.64 -19.03 -21.69
N ILE A 685 15.48 -18.32 -22.44
CA ILE A 685 16.64 -17.57 -21.93
C ILE A 685 16.57 -16.10 -22.38
N PRO A 686 17.26 -15.16 -21.69
CA PRO A 686 17.33 -13.76 -22.12
C PRO A 686 17.83 -13.64 -23.57
N PHE A 687 17.45 -12.56 -24.25
CA PHE A 687 17.80 -12.34 -25.66
C PHE A 687 19.31 -12.42 -25.92
N GLU A 688 20.12 -11.84 -25.04
CA GLU A 688 21.57 -11.85 -25.17
C GLU A 688 22.13 -13.27 -25.10
N GLU A 689 21.68 -14.07 -24.13
CA GLU A 689 22.06 -15.49 -24.00
C GLU A 689 21.54 -16.32 -25.18
N PHE A 690 20.36 -16.00 -25.71
CA PHE A 690 19.80 -16.63 -26.90
C PHE A 690 20.67 -16.40 -28.14
N VAL A 691 21.17 -15.17 -28.34
CA VAL A 691 22.07 -14.84 -29.45
C VAL A 691 23.38 -15.62 -29.34
N GLU A 692 23.93 -15.75 -28.14
CA GLU A 692 25.13 -16.57 -27.91
C GLU A 692 24.86 -18.05 -28.24
N TYR A 693 23.75 -18.60 -27.73
CA TYR A 693 23.35 -19.98 -27.98
C TYR A 693 23.14 -20.27 -29.47
N ALA A 694 22.48 -19.37 -30.20
CA ALA A 694 22.16 -19.54 -31.61
C ALA A 694 23.38 -19.42 -32.54
N ASN A 695 24.46 -18.78 -32.09
CA ASN A 695 25.71 -18.65 -32.86
C ASN A 695 26.74 -19.74 -32.56
N GLN A 696 26.53 -20.57 -31.54
CA GLN A 696 27.43 -21.69 -31.24
C GLN A 696 27.35 -22.74 -32.36
N GLU A 697 28.51 -23.06 -32.95
CA GLU A 697 28.65 -24.26 -33.79
C GLU A 697 28.57 -25.48 -32.87
N LYS A 698 27.52 -26.27 -33.02
CA LYS A 698 27.37 -27.52 -32.29
C LYS A 698 28.06 -28.63 -33.08
N GLU A 699 29.11 -29.23 -32.50
CA GLU A 699 29.57 -30.55 -32.93
C GLU A 699 28.44 -31.55 -32.63
N ILE A 700 27.96 -32.23 -33.68
CA ILE A 700 26.83 -33.16 -33.66
C ILE A 700 27.20 -34.44 -32.90
#